data_AF-A0A1Q8ZUY9-F1
#
_entry.id   AF-A0A1Q8ZUY9-F1
#
_cell.length_a   1.000
_cell.length_b   1.000
_cell.length_c   1.000
_cell.angle_alpha   90.00
_cell.angle_beta   90.00
_cell.angle_gamma   90.00
#
_symmetry.space_group_name_H-M   'P 1'
#
loop_
_entity.id
_entity.type
_entity.pdbx_description
1 polymer ?
#
loop_
_entity_poly.entity_id
_entity_poly.type
_entity_poly.pdbx_seq_one_letter_code
_entity_poly.pdbx_strand_id
1 'polypeptide(L)'
;MKISSILEKIDERQLFVPAFQREYVWKKKDAKLLIDSMIKGYPTGTILTWDTNQPPELKGGHVYDPLQGAIKILLDGQQRVTTLYMLIRGELPPYYTLEEITEDTRGLHINVETREIEYYQKRMETDPRWLNVTDIFSRAKRARDIVSELEQAGRQVSRQDEDNIDDTFSAVQGILDRDFPEQNIPIKASLREAIDIFYIVNAGGVALTDAELALAQISGYWPQAREAFKKKLDALKKNGFIFKLDFIVYALLAILHQGGSDMRKLHSVDNNDAIRAVWKALDGKVLDYVSNLLRGHAFVDHTDEINSIYAVIPIVAYCHRMNCNLNQNDIQKVVKWFYYSQVRRRYVSQLPQKLDHDLKIVATSETPFDRLLDVIREDRGGNIAITPDEFVGSAVQNPLFGLLRWHLKSRGAKCLTTGVSIHQPMGEKYKLEYDHIFAFANLKAAGYGQENRLRYQLAQELTNRAILTQTANRSKGAKETEAYLSGVAQNQPNALGLQLIPDDRELWQIDNYELFLKTRRKMLSDSLNAWLEGLAETHAVAEKVSLDDMIAEGENEEVEFKQTLRWDIKLGTVNKELEGVIMKTIAAFANAHGGTLLIGVADNGEIAGLDNDYKSLNGGNRDKFELHLKTLIINTFGEAFAATKPKLAFPEVDEKEICRVEILPANKPIYIKLADKGGAAQDRFYVRNGNSSREMTGDQAITYIKERFV
;
A
#
# COMPACT_ATOMS: atom_id res chain seq x y z
N MET A 1 12.39 35.66 -4.25
CA MET A 1 12.62 35.73 -5.71
C MET A 1 11.26 35.97 -6.33
N LYS A 2 11.13 36.98 -7.21
CA LYS A 2 9.86 37.25 -7.89
C LYS A 2 9.45 36.09 -8.79
N ILE A 3 8.15 35.81 -8.88
CA ILE A 3 7.62 34.75 -9.74
C ILE A 3 8.01 34.98 -11.21
N SER A 4 7.90 36.22 -11.71
CA SER A 4 8.35 36.58 -13.07
C SER A 4 9.81 36.16 -13.31
N SER A 5 10.71 36.50 -12.39
CA SER A 5 12.13 36.16 -12.48
C SER A 5 12.39 34.65 -12.44
N ILE A 6 11.59 33.87 -11.71
CA ILE A 6 11.68 32.39 -11.72
C ILE A 6 11.35 31.86 -13.12
N LEU A 7 10.26 32.35 -13.72
CA LEU A 7 9.81 31.91 -15.05
C LEU A 7 10.82 32.30 -16.13
N GLU A 8 11.31 33.54 -16.10
CA GLU A 8 12.37 34.02 -16.99
C GLU A 8 13.63 33.17 -16.89
N LYS A 9 14.06 32.81 -15.67
CA LYS A 9 15.21 31.92 -15.48
C LYS A 9 15.01 30.51 -16.04
N ILE A 10 13.77 30.00 -16.07
CA ILE A 10 13.46 28.73 -16.74
C ILE A 10 13.60 28.91 -18.27
N ASP A 11 13.01 29.98 -18.81
CA ASP A 11 13.04 30.30 -20.23
C ASP A 11 14.49 30.51 -20.74
N GLU A 12 15.32 31.20 -19.95
CA GLU A 12 16.74 31.48 -20.22
C GLU A 12 17.69 30.32 -19.91
N ARG A 13 17.18 29.17 -19.43
CA ARG A 13 18.00 28.01 -19.01
C ARG A 13 19.04 28.37 -17.95
N GLN A 14 18.62 29.07 -16.91
CA GLN A 14 19.42 29.38 -15.72
C GLN A 14 18.89 28.69 -14.46
N LEU A 15 17.61 28.28 -14.46
CA LEU A 15 16.99 27.50 -13.39
C LEU A 15 16.54 26.15 -13.94
N PHE A 16 17.05 25.08 -13.35
CA PHE A 16 16.81 23.71 -13.78
C PHE A 16 16.20 22.85 -12.69
N VAL A 17 15.64 21.73 -13.10
CA VAL A 17 15.04 20.73 -12.23
C VAL A 17 15.90 19.46 -12.32
N PRO A 18 16.34 18.86 -11.19
CA PRO A 18 17.19 17.68 -11.24
C PRO A 18 16.39 16.43 -11.62
N ALA A 19 17.01 15.49 -12.33
CA ALA A 19 16.38 14.28 -12.85
C ALA A 19 15.84 13.35 -11.75
N PHE A 20 16.44 13.38 -10.55
CA PHE A 20 15.99 12.57 -9.42
C PHE A 20 14.64 13.00 -8.83
N GLN A 21 14.17 14.23 -9.10
CA GLN A 21 12.85 14.65 -8.65
C GLN A 21 11.73 13.91 -9.38
N ARG A 22 10.64 13.65 -8.66
CA ARG A 22 9.46 12.98 -9.23
C ARG A 22 8.79 13.81 -10.34
N GLU A 23 7.94 13.14 -11.08
CA GLU A 23 7.10 13.70 -12.16
C GLU A 23 6.07 14.70 -11.61
N TYR A 24 5.33 15.36 -12.50
CA TYR A 24 4.30 16.31 -12.08
C TYR A 24 3.04 15.57 -11.64
N VAL A 25 2.68 15.71 -10.37
CA VAL A 25 1.60 14.94 -9.70
C VAL A 25 0.45 15.79 -9.19
N TRP A 26 0.59 17.12 -9.23
CA TRP A 26 -0.47 18.05 -8.85
C TRP A 26 -1.67 17.94 -9.78
N LYS A 27 -2.86 17.94 -9.18
CA LYS A 27 -4.14 17.87 -9.89
C LYS A 27 -4.70 19.26 -10.10
N LYS A 28 -5.74 19.35 -10.93
CA LYS A 28 -6.50 20.59 -11.17
C LYS A 28 -6.91 21.31 -9.89
N LYS A 29 -7.33 20.56 -8.87
CA LYS A 29 -7.70 21.12 -7.55
C LYS A 29 -6.52 21.85 -6.88
N ASP A 30 -5.32 21.30 -6.94
CA ASP A 30 -4.13 21.87 -6.30
C ASP A 30 -3.71 23.17 -6.99
N ALA A 31 -3.77 23.18 -8.33
CA ALA A 31 -3.51 24.38 -9.13
C ALA A 31 -4.52 25.50 -8.84
N LYS A 32 -5.81 25.18 -8.75
CA LYS A 32 -6.85 26.14 -8.33
C LYS A 32 -6.56 26.73 -6.96
N LEU A 33 -6.21 25.91 -5.97
CA LEU A 33 -5.91 26.37 -4.60
C LEU A 33 -4.67 27.27 -4.55
N LEU A 34 -3.64 26.97 -5.36
CA LEU A 34 -2.45 27.81 -5.44
C LEU A 34 -2.78 29.20 -5.99
N ILE A 35 -3.50 29.29 -7.12
CA ILE A 35 -3.88 30.59 -7.70
C ILE A 35 -4.80 31.36 -6.76
N ASP A 36 -5.80 30.70 -6.16
CA ASP A 36 -6.69 31.32 -5.17
C ASP A 36 -5.91 31.94 -3.99
N SER A 37 -4.94 31.20 -3.45
CA SER A 37 -4.06 31.67 -2.38
C SER A 37 -3.22 32.86 -2.80
N MET A 38 -2.68 32.84 -4.03
CA MET A 38 -1.87 33.94 -4.57
C MET A 38 -2.69 35.22 -4.78
N ILE A 39 -3.91 35.10 -5.30
CA ILE A 39 -4.84 36.24 -5.47
C ILE A 39 -5.22 36.83 -4.11
N LYS A 40 -5.51 35.98 -3.11
CA LYS A 40 -5.87 36.42 -1.75
C LYS A 40 -4.68 36.93 -0.93
N GLY A 41 -3.47 36.75 -1.44
CA GLY A 41 -2.24 37.17 -0.78
C GLY A 41 -1.78 36.27 0.35
N TYR A 42 -2.26 35.04 0.44
CA TYR A 42 -1.87 34.08 1.47
C TYR A 42 -0.46 33.52 1.24
N PRO A 43 0.25 33.10 2.30
CA PRO A 43 1.53 32.41 2.16
C PRO A 43 1.40 31.11 1.38
N THR A 44 2.27 30.90 0.40
CA THR A 44 2.28 29.71 -0.47
C THR A 44 3.54 28.85 -0.30
N GLY A 45 4.23 29.02 0.83
CA GLY A 45 5.46 28.32 1.21
C GLY A 45 6.73 28.94 0.63
N THR A 46 7.86 28.24 0.75
CA THR A 46 9.18 28.67 0.23
C THR A 46 9.62 27.79 -0.95
N ILE A 47 10.58 28.24 -1.76
CA ILE A 47 11.36 27.37 -2.66
C ILE A 47 12.73 27.10 -2.05
N LEU A 48 13.28 25.92 -2.33
CA LEU A 48 14.67 25.59 -2.04
C LEU A 48 15.44 25.52 -3.34
N THR A 49 16.51 26.30 -3.46
CA THR A 49 17.38 26.34 -4.64
C THR A 49 18.80 25.95 -4.26
N TRP A 50 19.57 25.43 -5.19
CA TRP A 50 20.98 25.11 -5.03
C TRP A 50 21.77 25.62 -6.21
N ASP A 51 22.70 26.54 -5.97
CA ASP A 51 23.62 26.99 -7.01
C ASP A 51 24.79 26.01 -7.11
N THR A 52 25.16 25.54 -8.29
CA THR A 52 26.24 24.55 -8.47
C THR A 52 26.90 24.63 -9.85
N ASN A 53 28.18 24.32 -9.91
CA ASN A 53 28.94 24.12 -11.16
C ASN A 53 29.13 22.63 -11.52
N GLN A 54 28.59 21.73 -10.69
CA GLN A 54 28.58 20.29 -10.88
C GLN A 54 27.16 19.79 -10.64
N PRO A 55 26.21 20.17 -11.50
CA PRO A 55 24.83 19.76 -11.33
C PRO A 55 24.68 18.24 -11.53
N PRO A 56 23.67 17.64 -10.89
CA PRO A 56 23.24 16.29 -11.22
C PRO A 56 22.70 16.25 -12.66
N GLU A 57 22.34 15.05 -13.11
CA GLU A 57 21.53 14.92 -14.31
C GLU A 57 20.27 15.80 -14.21
N LEU A 58 19.97 16.52 -15.27
CA LEU A 58 18.88 17.49 -15.35
C LEU A 58 17.67 16.88 -16.06
N LYS A 59 16.47 17.32 -15.70
CA LYS A 59 15.26 16.97 -16.45
C LYS A 59 15.21 17.66 -17.80
N GLY A 60 14.54 17.00 -18.75
CA GLY A 60 14.39 17.47 -20.12
C GLY A 60 15.61 17.14 -20.99
N GLY A 61 15.66 17.72 -22.19
CA GLY A 61 16.74 17.46 -23.15
C GLY A 61 18.00 18.30 -22.96
N HIS A 62 18.11 19.10 -21.89
CA HIS A 62 19.26 19.98 -21.69
C HIS A 62 20.42 19.24 -21.03
N VAL A 63 21.58 19.28 -21.69
CA VAL A 63 22.85 18.79 -21.13
C VAL A 63 23.65 20.00 -20.66
N TYR A 64 24.06 19.99 -19.40
CA TYR A 64 24.86 21.05 -18.80
C TYR A 64 26.23 21.17 -19.49
N ASP A 65 26.60 22.39 -19.85
CA ASP A 65 27.92 22.74 -20.35
C ASP A 65 28.72 23.46 -19.25
N PRO A 66 29.90 22.94 -18.82
CA PRO A 66 30.75 23.60 -17.83
C PRO A 66 31.10 25.07 -18.14
N LEU A 67 31.04 25.50 -19.41
CA LEU A 67 31.26 26.89 -19.81
C LEU A 67 30.14 27.84 -19.33
N GLN A 68 28.97 27.32 -18.98
CA GLN A 68 27.85 28.10 -18.42
C GLN A 68 28.12 28.57 -16.99
N GLY A 69 29.13 28.01 -16.31
CA GLY A 69 29.44 28.33 -14.92
C GLY A 69 28.39 27.80 -13.95
N ALA A 70 28.20 28.48 -12.82
CA ALA A 70 27.24 28.04 -11.81
C ALA A 70 25.80 28.24 -12.30
N ILE A 71 25.01 27.16 -12.27
CA ILE A 71 23.58 27.17 -12.57
C ILE A 71 22.76 26.98 -11.30
N LYS A 72 21.48 27.35 -11.35
CA LYS A 72 20.56 27.20 -10.21
C LYS A 72 19.69 25.96 -10.39
N ILE A 73 19.66 25.10 -9.38
CA ILE A 73 18.84 23.89 -9.32
C ILE A 73 17.67 24.13 -8.37
N LEU A 74 16.45 23.87 -8.83
CA LEU A 74 15.24 23.90 -8.00
C LEU A 74 15.10 22.57 -7.26
N LEU A 75 15.37 22.57 -5.96
CA LEU A 75 15.27 21.38 -5.10
C LEU A 75 13.88 21.24 -4.47
N ASP A 76 13.23 22.31 -4.03
CA ASP A 76 11.84 22.25 -3.55
C ASP A 76 11.00 23.38 -4.14
N GLY A 77 9.70 23.13 -4.28
CA GLY A 77 8.76 24.04 -4.92
C GLY A 77 8.53 23.75 -6.40
N GLN A 78 9.11 22.67 -6.91
CA GLN A 78 8.96 22.19 -8.29
C GLN A 78 7.50 22.20 -8.77
N GLN A 79 6.59 21.55 -8.04
CA GLN A 79 5.18 21.44 -8.46
C GLN A 79 4.52 22.83 -8.56
N ARG A 80 4.77 23.72 -7.58
CA ARG A 80 4.23 25.10 -7.55
C ARG A 80 4.76 25.93 -8.72
N VAL A 81 6.07 25.90 -8.96
CA VAL A 81 6.72 26.61 -10.06
C VAL A 81 6.23 26.10 -11.42
N THR A 82 6.12 24.77 -11.58
CA THR A 82 5.60 24.15 -12.81
C THR A 82 4.14 24.53 -13.06
N THR A 83 3.27 24.51 -12.04
CA THR A 83 1.87 24.97 -12.17
C THR A 83 1.80 26.43 -12.61
N LEU A 84 2.58 27.31 -11.97
CA LEU A 84 2.64 28.72 -12.32
C LEU A 84 3.12 28.92 -13.75
N TYR A 85 4.17 28.19 -14.17
CA TYR A 85 4.66 28.23 -15.54
C TYR A 85 3.56 27.87 -16.54
N MET A 86 2.88 26.74 -16.34
CA MET A 86 1.82 26.27 -17.25
C MET A 86 0.63 27.23 -17.34
N LEU A 87 0.21 27.84 -16.22
CA LEU A 87 -0.92 28.76 -16.19
C LEU A 87 -0.57 30.16 -16.70
N ILE A 88 0.65 30.62 -16.48
CA ILE A 88 1.09 31.97 -16.86
C ILE A 88 1.57 32.00 -18.31
N ARG A 89 2.39 31.02 -18.73
CA ARG A 89 2.90 30.93 -20.10
C ARG A 89 1.93 30.23 -21.06
N GLY A 90 1.04 29.37 -20.55
CA GLY A 90 0.13 28.56 -21.39
C GLY A 90 0.80 27.33 -22.01
N GLU A 91 2.09 27.12 -21.78
CA GLU A 91 2.91 26.08 -22.40
C GLU A 91 3.48 25.10 -21.36
N LEU A 92 3.96 23.95 -21.81
CA LEU A 92 4.68 23.02 -20.94
C LEU A 92 6.10 23.57 -20.70
N PRO A 93 6.63 23.50 -19.46
CA PRO A 93 8.01 23.88 -19.22
C PRO A 93 8.98 22.94 -19.96
N PRO A 94 10.18 23.41 -20.30
CA PRO A 94 11.14 22.66 -21.13
C PRO A 94 11.66 21.36 -20.50
N TYR A 95 11.38 21.14 -19.22
CA TYR A 95 11.80 19.97 -18.44
C TYR A 95 10.69 18.92 -18.24
N TYR A 96 9.52 19.06 -18.91
CA TYR A 96 8.45 18.06 -18.89
C TYR A 96 7.85 17.79 -20.26
N THR A 97 7.45 16.53 -20.49
CA THR A 97 6.53 16.15 -21.58
C THR A 97 5.13 15.88 -21.04
N LEU A 98 4.14 15.71 -21.94
CA LEU A 98 2.77 15.43 -21.54
C LEU A 98 2.63 14.08 -20.81
N GLU A 99 3.47 13.10 -21.18
CA GLU A 99 3.49 11.78 -20.55
C GLU A 99 4.00 11.81 -19.10
N GLU A 100 4.76 12.85 -18.73
CA GLU A 100 5.32 13.05 -17.40
C GLU A 100 4.43 13.93 -16.50
N ILE A 101 3.23 14.26 -16.98
CA ILE A 101 2.24 15.09 -16.29
C ILE A 101 1.01 14.23 -15.99
N THR A 102 0.72 14.03 -14.70
CA THR A 102 -0.42 13.21 -14.25
C THR A 102 -1.76 13.79 -14.71
N GLU A 103 -1.91 15.11 -14.61
CA GLU A 103 -3.09 15.85 -15.06
C GLU A 103 -2.67 17.24 -15.54
N ASP A 104 -3.04 17.59 -16.78
CA ASP A 104 -2.78 18.93 -17.31
C ASP A 104 -3.67 19.96 -16.59
N THR A 105 -3.03 20.87 -15.86
CA THR A 105 -3.73 21.86 -15.02
C THR A 105 -4.04 23.17 -15.75
N ARG A 106 -3.69 23.30 -17.04
CA ARG A 106 -4.05 24.46 -17.87
C ARG A 106 -5.57 24.60 -18.06
N GLY A 107 -6.01 25.77 -18.50
CA GLY A 107 -7.43 26.07 -18.71
C GLY A 107 -8.20 26.38 -17.43
N LEU A 108 -7.52 26.95 -16.43
CA LEU A 108 -8.16 27.50 -15.24
C LEU A 108 -8.83 28.81 -15.61
N HIS A 109 -10.10 28.98 -15.23
CA HIS A 109 -10.88 30.18 -15.49
C HIS A 109 -11.18 30.92 -14.19
N ILE A 110 -11.30 32.23 -14.28
CA ILE A 110 -11.75 33.12 -13.20
C ILE A 110 -12.91 33.96 -13.69
N ASN A 111 -13.94 34.11 -12.86
CA ASN A 111 -14.95 35.11 -13.06
C ASN A 111 -14.40 36.47 -12.59
N VAL A 112 -14.23 37.41 -13.51
CA VAL A 112 -13.56 38.68 -13.22
C VAL A 112 -14.37 39.62 -12.33
N GLU A 113 -15.67 39.38 -12.14
CA GLU A 113 -16.53 40.16 -11.26
C GLU A 113 -16.61 39.54 -9.86
N THR A 114 -16.82 38.23 -9.76
CA THR A 114 -17.01 37.52 -8.47
C THR A 114 -15.74 36.93 -7.87
N ARG A 115 -14.64 36.86 -8.64
CA ARG A 115 -13.38 36.16 -8.32
C ARG A 115 -13.54 34.65 -8.10
N GLU A 116 -14.65 34.06 -8.53
CA GLU A 116 -14.81 32.61 -8.49
C GLU A 116 -13.85 31.97 -9.50
N ILE A 117 -13.07 30.98 -9.05
CA ILE A 117 -12.09 30.28 -9.90
C ILE A 117 -12.60 28.86 -10.16
N GLU A 118 -12.71 28.46 -11.41
CA GLU A 118 -13.15 27.12 -11.80
C GLU A 118 -12.48 26.65 -13.09
N TYR A 119 -12.46 25.34 -13.31
CA TYR A 119 -12.12 24.80 -14.63
C TYR A 119 -13.34 24.91 -15.55
N TYR A 120 -13.07 25.03 -16.85
CA TYR A 120 -14.09 25.24 -17.87
C TYR A 120 -15.32 24.34 -17.72
N GLN A 121 -16.50 24.96 -17.78
CA GLN A 121 -17.80 24.31 -17.82
C GLN A 121 -18.66 24.98 -18.91
N LYS A 122 -19.61 24.23 -19.49
CA LYS A 122 -20.49 24.75 -20.56
C LYS A 122 -21.23 26.05 -20.20
N ARG A 123 -21.54 26.27 -18.91
CA ARG A 123 -22.19 27.51 -18.43
C ARG A 123 -21.35 28.78 -18.68
N MET A 124 -20.05 28.64 -18.91
CA MET A 124 -19.12 29.74 -19.09
C MET A 124 -19.11 30.29 -20.53
N GLU A 125 -19.60 29.54 -21.52
CA GLU A 125 -19.57 29.97 -22.93
C GLU A 125 -20.42 31.21 -23.21
N THR A 126 -21.47 31.41 -22.43
CA THR A 126 -22.46 32.49 -22.63
C THR A 126 -22.20 33.70 -21.74
N ASP A 127 -21.20 33.65 -20.86
CA ASP A 127 -20.90 34.71 -19.90
C ASP A 127 -19.46 35.22 -20.05
N PRO A 128 -19.24 36.40 -20.67
CA PRO A 128 -17.91 36.92 -20.99
C PRO A 128 -17.07 37.28 -19.75
N ARG A 129 -17.66 37.22 -18.55
CA ARG A 129 -16.96 37.42 -17.28
C ARG A 129 -16.03 36.26 -16.92
N TRP A 130 -16.25 35.07 -17.50
CA TRP A 130 -15.37 33.93 -17.30
C TRP A 130 -14.20 33.97 -18.28
N LEU A 131 -13.01 34.24 -17.75
CA LEU A 131 -11.78 34.29 -18.55
C LEU A 131 -10.80 33.22 -18.13
N ASN A 132 -10.10 32.67 -19.11
CA ASN A 132 -8.92 31.87 -18.84
C ASN A 132 -7.84 32.75 -18.21
N VAL A 133 -7.27 32.33 -17.07
CA VAL A 133 -6.24 33.10 -16.36
C VAL A 133 -5.02 33.38 -17.24
N THR A 134 -4.69 32.48 -18.17
CA THR A 134 -3.59 32.66 -19.13
C THR A 134 -3.80 33.87 -20.04
N ASP A 135 -5.05 34.17 -20.42
CA ASP A 135 -5.38 35.32 -21.27
C ASP A 135 -5.19 36.65 -20.53
N ILE A 136 -5.38 36.63 -19.21
CA ILE A 136 -5.14 37.77 -18.33
C ILE A 136 -3.62 38.01 -18.16
N PHE A 137 -2.84 36.95 -17.95
CA PHE A 137 -1.38 37.04 -17.81
C PHE A 137 -0.68 37.50 -19.09
N SER A 138 -1.09 36.93 -20.24
CA SER A 138 -0.56 37.30 -21.57
C SER A 138 -1.05 38.66 -22.07
N ARG A 139 -1.99 39.30 -21.34
CA ARG A 139 -2.65 40.56 -21.71
C ARG A 139 -3.41 40.47 -23.05
N ALA A 140 -3.85 39.26 -23.42
CA ALA A 140 -4.69 39.03 -24.60
C ALA A 140 -6.09 39.64 -24.43
N LYS A 141 -6.60 39.67 -23.19
CA LYS A 141 -7.79 40.40 -22.78
C LYS A 141 -7.44 41.43 -21.71
N ARG A 142 -8.14 42.56 -21.70
CA ARG A 142 -8.03 43.61 -20.66
C ARG A 142 -9.40 43.85 -20.03
N ALA A 143 -9.42 44.42 -18.82
CA ALA A 143 -10.64 44.76 -18.09
C ALA A 143 -11.67 45.52 -18.98
N ARG A 144 -11.21 46.57 -19.68
CA ARG A 144 -12.03 47.35 -20.61
C ARG A 144 -12.68 46.55 -21.75
N ASP A 145 -12.02 45.49 -22.20
CA ASP A 145 -12.52 44.67 -23.32
C ASP A 145 -13.74 43.86 -22.83
N ILE A 146 -13.71 43.41 -21.57
CA ILE A 146 -14.83 42.69 -20.94
C ILE A 146 -16.01 43.60 -20.65
N VAL A 147 -15.74 44.82 -20.16
CA VAL A 147 -16.78 45.84 -19.97
C VAL A 147 -17.47 46.13 -21.31
N SER A 148 -16.68 46.32 -22.38
CA SER A 148 -17.21 46.54 -23.72
C SER A 148 -18.05 45.37 -24.24
N GLU A 149 -17.61 44.12 -24.02
CA GLU A 149 -18.36 42.91 -24.39
C GLU A 149 -19.68 42.78 -23.62
N LEU A 150 -19.69 43.12 -22.34
CA LEU A 150 -20.90 43.13 -21.51
C LEU A 150 -21.92 44.18 -21.97
N GLU A 151 -21.44 45.39 -22.29
CA GLU A 151 -22.28 46.47 -22.82
C GLU A 151 -22.87 46.12 -24.19
N GLN A 152 -22.07 45.53 -25.08
CA GLN A 152 -22.52 45.05 -26.41
C GLN A 152 -23.55 43.92 -26.29
N ALA A 153 -23.44 43.09 -25.25
CA ALA A 153 -24.44 42.07 -24.92
C ALA A 153 -25.72 42.65 -24.27
N GLY A 154 -25.83 43.98 -24.17
CA GLY A 154 -27.01 44.67 -23.63
C GLY A 154 -27.10 44.65 -22.10
N ARG A 155 -26.01 44.35 -21.40
CA ARG A 155 -25.97 44.38 -19.92
C ARG A 155 -25.54 45.77 -19.45
N GLN A 156 -26.23 46.32 -18.45
CA GLN A 156 -25.73 47.51 -17.75
C GLN A 156 -24.57 47.11 -16.84
N VAL A 157 -23.42 47.78 -17.00
CA VAL A 157 -22.25 47.62 -16.13
C VAL A 157 -22.20 48.84 -15.22
N SER A 158 -22.27 48.63 -13.90
CA SER A 158 -22.12 49.72 -12.96
C SER A 158 -20.64 50.06 -12.75
N ARG A 159 -20.33 51.26 -12.23
CA ARG A 159 -18.95 51.61 -11.85
C ARG A 159 -18.34 50.61 -10.88
N GLN A 160 -19.14 50.07 -9.96
CA GLN A 160 -18.68 49.07 -9.00
C GLN A 160 -18.29 47.75 -9.70
N ASP A 161 -19.00 47.36 -10.75
CA ASP A 161 -18.68 46.15 -11.52
C ASP A 161 -17.39 46.37 -12.34
N GLU A 162 -17.21 47.56 -12.92
CA GLU A 162 -15.97 47.95 -13.59
C GLU A 162 -14.77 47.92 -12.63
N ASP A 163 -14.90 48.50 -11.44
CA ASP A 163 -13.88 48.49 -10.40
C ASP A 163 -13.54 47.05 -9.95
N ASN A 164 -14.56 46.20 -9.75
CA ASN A 164 -14.36 44.79 -9.38
C ASN A 164 -13.59 44.01 -10.45
N ILE A 165 -13.91 44.26 -11.73
CA ILE A 165 -13.23 43.65 -12.86
C ILE A 165 -11.77 44.11 -12.89
N ASP A 166 -11.51 45.41 -12.82
CA ASP A 166 -10.15 45.96 -12.86
C ASP A 166 -9.29 45.47 -11.68
N ASP A 167 -9.85 45.46 -10.46
CA ASP A 167 -9.17 44.93 -9.28
C ASP A 167 -8.82 43.45 -9.44
N THR A 168 -9.70 42.66 -10.08
CA THR A 168 -9.44 41.23 -10.31
C THR A 168 -8.33 41.04 -11.34
N PHE A 169 -8.32 41.82 -12.42
CA PHE A 169 -7.22 41.84 -13.39
C PHE A 169 -5.90 42.20 -12.71
N SER A 170 -5.90 43.26 -11.89
CA SER A 170 -4.74 43.71 -11.12
C SER A 170 -4.25 42.65 -10.13
N ALA A 171 -5.15 41.98 -9.42
CA ALA A 171 -4.80 40.92 -8.47
C ALA A 171 -4.18 39.70 -9.16
N VAL A 172 -4.72 39.28 -10.30
CA VAL A 172 -4.17 38.17 -11.10
C VAL A 172 -2.80 38.54 -11.67
N GLN A 173 -2.68 39.71 -12.32
CA GLN A 173 -1.41 40.15 -12.90
C GLN A 173 -0.34 40.39 -11.83
N GLY A 174 -0.73 40.89 -10.66
CA GLY A 174 0.13 41.11 -9.51
C GLY A 174 0.82 39.84 -9.00
N ILE A 175 0.33 38.64 -9.33
CA ILE A 175 0.99 37.37 -9.00
C ILE A 175 2.42 37.34 -9.55
N LEU A 176 2.67 37.89 -10.73
CA LEU A 176 4.01 37.93 -11.34
C LEU A 176 5.05 38.66 -10.47
N ASP A 177 4.61 39.70 -9.76
CA ASP A 177 5.45 40.52 -8.91
C ASP A 177 5.58 40.02 -7.47
N ARG A 178 4.82 38.98 -7.10
CA ARG A 178 4.91 38.39 -5.76
C ARG A 178 6.25 37.69 -5.57
N ASP A 179 6.77 37.80 -4.36
CA ASP A 179 7.93 37.04 -3.95
C ASP A 179 7.55 35.61 -3.54
N PHE A 180 8.26 34.66 -4.13
CA PHE A 180 8.40 33.33 -3.57
C PHE A 180 9.63 33.34 -2.65
N PRO A 181 9.47 33.15 -1.33
CA PRO A 181 10.60 33.13 -0.42
C PRO A 181 11.58 32.03 -0.82
N GLU A 182 12.85 32.39 -1.04
CA GLU A 182 13.90 31.48 -1.50
C GLU A 182 14.82 31.13 -0.35
N GLN A 183 15.03 29.83 -0.14
CA GLN A 183 16.13 29.30 0.65
C GLN A 183 17.19 28.78 -0.31
N ASN A 184 18.42 29.26 -0.19
CA ASN A 184 19.48 28.95 -1.13
C ASN A 184 20.58 28.12 -0.48
N ILE A 185 20.92 27.00 -1.12
CA ILE A 185 22.07 26.18 -0.80
C ILE A 185 23.26 26.70 -1.64
N PRO A 186 24.40 27.04 -1.00
CA PRO A 186 25.53 27.63 -1.70
C PRO A 186 26.29 26.61 -2.56
N ILE A 187 27.09 27.12 -3.51
CA ILE A 187 27.92 26.37 -4.47
C ILE A 187 28.88 25.35 -3.83
N LYS A 188 29.30 25.60 -2.59
CA LYS A 188 30.19 24.69 -1.85
C LYS A 188 29.54 23.37 -1.44
N ALA A 189 28.20 23.27 -1.45
CA ALA A 189 27.51 22.06 -1.08
C ALA A 189 27.67 21.00 -2.18
N SER A 190 27.92 19.76 -1.75
CA SER A 190 27.95 18.58 -2.61
C SER A 190 26.53 18.15 -3.02
N LEU A 191 26.44 17.35 -4.09
CA LEU A 191 25.18 16.73 -4.52
C LEU A 191 24.50 15.95 -3.38
N ARG A 192 25.28 15.23 -2.56
CA ARG A 192 24.75 14.48 -1.43
C ARG A 192 24.13 15.40 -0.38
N GLU A 193 24.85 16.45 0.03
CA GLU A 193 24.31 17.44 0.98
C GLU A 193 23.05 18.12 0.44
N ALA A 194 23.00 18.40 -0.86
CA ALA A 194 21.82 18.97 -1.50
C ALA A 194 20.61 18.00 -1.46
N ILE A 195 20.83 16.70 -1.67
CA ILE A 195 19.78 15.67 -1.56
C ILE A 195 19.34 15.48 -0.09
N ASP A 196 20.28 15.52 0.86
CA ASP A 196 19.98 15.40 2.30
C ASP A 196 19.20 16.62 2.82
N ILE A 197 19.56 17.83 2.40
CA ILE A 197 18.79 19.05 2.74
C ILE A 197 17.41 18.99 2.08
N PHE A 198 17.33 18.54 0.82
CA PHE A 198 16.06 18.29 0.15
C PHE A 198 15.19 17.29 0.93
N TYR A 199 15.76 16.21 1.45
CA TYR A 199 15.09 15.22 2.30
C TYR A 199 14.50 15.89 3.56
N ILE A 200 15.29 16.69 4.28
CA ILE A 200 14.87 17.37 5.51
C ILE A 200 13.73 18.36 5.24
N VAL A 201 13.83 19.14 4.15
CA VAL A 201 12.85 20.19 3.83
C VAL A 201 11.54 19.62 3.25
N ASN A 202 11.59 18.49 2.53
CA ASN A 202 10.40 17.87 1.94
C ASN A 202 9.43 17.26 2.96
N ALA A 203 9.84 17.06 4.21
CA ALA A 203 8.97 16.54 5.26
C ALA A 203 7.72 17.43 5.52
N GLY A 204 7.75 18.72 5.14
CA GLY A 204 6.64 19.66 5.32
C GLY A 204 5.69 19.82 4.12
N GLY A 205 5.99 19.25 2.95
CA GLY A 205 5.25 19.44 1.69
C GLY A 205 4.32 18.29 1.29
N VAL A 206 4.02 18.14 -0.01
CA VAL A 206 3.48 16.86 -0.52
C VAL A 206 4.62 15.85 -0.46
N ALA A 207 4.71 15.14 0.67
CA ALA A 207 5.83 14.24 0.95
C ALA A 207 6.10 13.29 -0.22
N LEU A 208 7.38 13.08 -0.50
CA LEU A 208 7.81 11.96 -1.33
C LEU A 208 7.54 10.66 -0.57
N THR A 209 7.29 9.57 -1.29
CA THR A 209 7.27 8.25 -0.66
C THR A 209 8.68 7.86 -0.19
N ASP A 210 8.79 6.99 0.81
CA ASP A 210 10.12 6.50 1.26
C ASP A 210 10.91 5.84 0.11
N ALA A 211 10.22 5.22 -0.84
CA ALA A 211 10.83 4.65 -2.04
C ALA A 211 11.31 5.75 -3.02
N GLU A 212 10.55 6.84 -3.21
CA GLU A 212 10.98 7.99 -4.00
C GLU A 212 12.21 8.67 -3.38
N LEU A 213 12.26 8.75 -2.05
CA LEU A 213 13.41 9.29 -1.31
C LEU A 213 14.64 8.40 -1.47
N ALA A 214 14.49 7.08 -1.31
CA ALA A 214 15.58 6.14 -1.55
C ALA A 214 16.08 6.20 -2.99
N LEU A 215 15.19 6.33 -3.99
CA LEU A 215 15.61 6.51 -5.37
C LEU A 215 16.40 7.81 -5.59
N ALA A 216 16.00 8.90 -4.93
CA ALA A 216 16.75 10.17 -5.01
C ALA A 216 18.17 10.01 -4.45
N GLN A 217 18.33 9.28 -3.34
CA GLN A 217 19.63 8.96 -2.75
C GLN A 217 20.46 8.05 -3.68
N ILE A 218 19.85 7.01 -4.26
CA ILE A 218 20.50 6.14 -5.25
C ILE A 218 21.03 6.97 -6.44
N SER A 219 20.24 7.92 -6.93
CA SER A 219 20.66 8.83 -8.00
C SER A 219 21.84 9.74 -7.62
N GLY A 220 22.08 9.97 -6.33
CA GLY A 220 23.24 10.72 -5.85
C GLY A 220 24.59 10.07 -6.17
N TYR A 221 24.67 8.73 -6.13
CA TYR A 221 25.90 7.98 -6.43
C TYR A 221 25.81 7.10 -7.70
N TRP A 222 24.61 6.88 -8.23
CA TRP A 222 24.37 6.29 -9.54
C TRP A 222 23.41 7.17 -10.35
N PRO A 223 23.90 8.22 -11.01
CA PRO A 223 23.06 9.19 -11.73
C PRO A 223 22.09 8.53 -12.72
N GLN A 224 22.57 7.54 -13.47
CA GLN A 224 21.79 6.85 -14.52
C GLN A 224 20.77 5.84 -13.98
N ALA A 225 20.63 5.65 -12.66
CA ALA A 225 19.74 4.65 -12.07
C ALA A 225 18.29 4.83 -12.54
N ARG A 226 17.79 6.07 -12.49
CA ARG A 226 16.40 6.40 -12.83
C ARG A 226 16.10 6.10 -14.30
N GLU A 227 16.98 6.50 -15.21
CA GLU A 227 16.85 6.23 -16.65
C GLU A 227 16.88 4.72 -16.92
N ALA A 228 17.82 4.00 -16.32
CA ALA A 228 17.93 2.55 -16.45
C ALA A 228 16.65 1.84 -15.98
N PHE A 229 16.11 2.23 -14.82
CA PHE A 229 14.87 1.67 -14.28
C PHE A 229 13.68 1.97 -15.19
N LYS A 230 13.54 3.23 -15.65
CA LYS A 230 12.48 3.64 -16.59
C LYS A 230 12.52 2.80 -17.87
N LYS A 231 13.69 2.63 -18.47
CA LYS A 231 13.85 1.85 -19.71
C LYS A 231 13.32 0.42 -19.57
N LYS A 232 13.61 -0.25 -18.45
CA LYS A 232 13.10 -1.60 -18.18
C LYS A 232 11.59 -1.60 -17.91
N LEU A 233 11.10 -0.64 -17.14
CA LEU A 233 9.67 -0.48 -16.88
C LEU A 233 8.88 -0.26 -18.18
N ASP A 234 9.40 0.53 -19.11
CA ASP A 234 8.80 0.75 -20.43
C ASP A 234 8.80 -0.53 -21.28
N ALA A 235 9.87 -1.34 -21.20
CA ALA A 235 9.92 -2.64 -21.86
C ALA A 235 8.86 -3.61 -21.31
N LEU A 236 8.68 -3.67 -19.98
CA LEU A 236 7.65 -4.47 -19.33
C LEU A 236 6.24 -3.95 -19.66
N LYS A 237 6.06 -2.63 -19.71
CA LYS A 237 4.79 -1.97 -20.08
C LYS A 237 4.32 -2.37 -21.46
N LYS A 238 5.23 -2.48 -22.45
CA LYS A 238 4.90 -2.97 -23.80
C LYS A 238 4.32 -4.38 -23.80
N ASN A 239 4.65 -5.18 -22.79
CA ASN A 239 4.13 -6.52 -22.56
C ASN A 239 3.00 -6.55 -21.53
N GLY A 240 2.33 -5.44 -21.25
CA GLY A 240 1.19 -5.36 -20.33
C GLY A 240 1.53 -5.35 -18.83
N PHE A 241 2.81 -5.31 -18.46
CA PHE A 241 3.24 -5.25 -17.07
C PHE A 241 3.64 -3.83 -16.69
N ILE A 242 2.69 -3.07 -16.14
CA ILE A 242 2.87 -1.67 -15.76
C ILE A 242 3.25 -1.59 -14.28
N PHE A 243 4.53 -1.28 -14.02
CA PHE A 243 5.04 -1.01 -12.67
C PHE A 243 5.56 0.44 -12.56
N LYS A 244 5.68 0.93 -11.32
CA LYS A 244 6.24 2.25 -11.01
C LYS A 244 7.69 2.13 -10.55
N LEU A 245 8.41 3.25 -10.50
CA LEU A 245 9.79 3.29 -9.99
C LEU A 245 9.90 2.72 -8.57
N ASP A 246 8.93 3.02 -7.70
CA ASP A 246 8.85 2.50 -6.34
C ASP A 246 8.95 0.97 -6.31
N PHE A 247 8.32 0.26 -7.25
CA PHE A 247 8.39 -1.20 -7.34
C PHE A 247 9.83 -1.71 -7.48
N ILE A 248 10.67 -1.02 -8.27
CA ILE A 248 12.08 -1.38 -8.43
C ILE A 248 12.84 -1.14 -7.13
N VAL A 249 12.57 -0.04 -6.43
CA VAL A 249 13.19 0.26 -5.14
C VAL A 249 12.84 -0.80 -4.09
N TYR A 250 11.57 -1.20 -4.00
CA TYR A 250 11.15 -2.32 -3.15
C TYR A 250 11.82 -3.64 -3.55
N ALA A 251 12.01 -3.92 -4.85
CA ALA A 251 12.70 -5.12 -5.30
C ALA A 251 14.19 -5.11 -4.92
N LEU A 252 14.86 -3.94 -5.00
CA LEU A 252 16.24 -3.77 -4.55
C LEU A 252 16.36 -3.97 -3.03
N LEU A 253 15.49 -3.33 -2.24
CA LEU A 253 15.46 -3.49 -0.78
C LEU A 253 15.22 -4.95 -0.40
N ALA A 254 14.27 -5.61 -1.07
CA ALA A 254 13.91 -6.99 -0.81
C ALA A 254 15.08 -7.96 -1.06
N ILE A 255 15.83 -7.78 -2.14
CA ILE A 255 16.95 -8.66 -2.48
C ILE A 255 18.18 -8.38 -1.61
N LEU A 256 18.49 -7.11 -1.36
CA LEU A 256 19.70 -6.72 -0.63
C LEU A 256 19.57 -6.90 0.89
N HIS A 257 18.39 -6.62 1.44
CA HIS A 257 18.18 -6.50 2.88
C HIS A 257 17.04 -7.35 3.41
N GLN A 258 16.36 -8.15 2.55
CA GLN A 258 15.30 -9.07 2.94
C GLN A 258 14.16 -8.35 3.71
N GLY A 259 13.89 -7.09 3.32
CA GLY A 259 12.93 -6.22 4.00
C GLY A 259 12.13 -5.34 3.04
N GLY A 260 11.09 -4.72 3.58
CA GLY A 260 10.15 -3.84 2.91
C GLY A 260 9.96 -2.47 3.57
N SER A 261 10.42 -2.23 4.81
CA SER A 261 10.19 -0.95 5.51
C SER A 261 11.36 0.02 5.57
N ASP A 262 12.58 -0.46 5.88
CA ASP A 262 13.72 0.42 6.15
C ASP A 262 14.48 0.85 4.88
N MET A 263 13.86 1.73 4.09
CA MET A 263 14.41 2.28 2.84
C MET A 263 15.77 2.98 3.03
N ARG A 264 16.07 3.45 4.24
CA ARG A 264 17.35 4.10 4.58
C ARG A 264 18.55 3.20 4.38
N LYS A 265 18.36 1.87 4.44
CA LYS A 265 19.42 0.89 4.15
C LYS A 265 20.01 1.06 2.76
N LEU A 266 19.25 1.61 1.80
CA LEU A 266 19.70 1.89 0.44
C LEU A 266 20.41 3.24 0.28
N HIS A 267 20.45 4.12 1.30
CA HIS A 267 20.94 5.50 1.11
C HIS A 267 22.46 5.62 1.02
N SER A 268 23.22 4.70 1.63
CA SER A 268 24.69 4.80 1.64
C SER A 268 25.28 4.51 0.26
N VAL A 269 26.31 5.28 -0.12
CA VAL A 269 27.13 5.06 -1.33
C VAL A 269 27.79 3.68 -1.33
N ASP A 270 28.01 3.08 -0.17
CA ASP A 270 28.58 1.73 -0.04
C ASP A 270 27.71 0.67 -0.74
N ASN A 271 26.42 0.94 -0.93
CA ASN A 271 25.50 0.07 -1.65
C ASN A 271 25.66 0.13 -3.17
N ASN A 272 26.43 1.06 -3.74
CA ASN A 272 26.46 1.33 -5.18
C ASN A 272 26.78 0.07 -6.01
N ASP A 273 27.83 -0.67 -5.63
CA ASP A 273 28.22 -1.88 -6.34
C ASP A 273 27.18 -3.01 -6.18
N ALA A 274 26.65 -3.18 -4.97
CA ALA A 274 25.64 -4.19 -4.66
C ALA A 274 24.32 -3.92 -5.42
N ILE A 275 23.86 -2.67 -5.44
CA ILE A 275 22.67 -2.23 -6.18
C ILE A 275 22.85 -2.47 -7.67
N ARG A 276 24.02 -2.11 -8.24
CA ARG A 276 24.29 -2.34 -9.67
C ARG A 276 24.32 -3.83 -10.01
N ALA A 277 24.87 -4.66 -9.14
CA ALA A 277 24.90 -6.11 -9.31
C ALA A 277 23.47 -6.71 -9.28
N VAL A 278 22.66 -6.34 -8.28
CA VAL A 278 21.26 -6.77 -8.19
C VAL A 278 20.45 -6.24 -9.37
N TRP A 279 20.63 -4.98 -9.76
CA TRP A 279 19.98 -4.40 -10.92
C TRP A 279 20.28 -5.17 -12.20
N LYS A 280 21.55 -5.55 -12.42
CA LYS A 280 21.94 -6.37 -13.58
C LYS A 280 21.18 -7.70 -13.63
N ALA A 281 20.94 -8.34 -12.48
CA ALA A 281 20.14 -9.56 -12.39
C ALA A 281 18.64 -9.29 -12.64
N LEU A 282 18.10 -8.22 -12.05
CA LEU A 282 16.71 -7.78 -12.22
C LEU A 282 16.40 -7.48 -13.69
N ASP A 283 17.19 -6.61 -14.31
CA ASP A 283 17.04 -6.17 -15.70
C ASP A 283 17.28 -7.33 -16.68
N GLY A 284 18.36 -8.08 -16.51
CA GLY A 284 18.80 -9.08 -17.47
C GLY A 284 18.02 -10.39 -17.47
N LYS A 285 17.37 -10.76 -16.36
CA LYS A 285 16.69 -12.07 -16.26
C LYS A 285 15.45 -12.09 -15.37
N VAL A 286 15.55 -11.60 -14.12
CA VAL A 286 14.56 -11.92 -13.08
C VAL A 286 13.18 -11.33 -13.40
N LEU A 287 13.11 -10.06 -13.81
CA LEU A 287 11.82 -9.41 -14.10
C LEU A 287 11.12 -10.02 -15.33
N ASP A 288 11.89 -10.41 -16.35
CA ASP A 288 11.34 -11.10 -17.53
C ASP A 288 10.87 -12.51 -17.18
N TYR A 289 11.62 -13.23 -16.35
CA TYR A 289 11.20 -14.54 -15.86
C TYR A 289 9.90 -14.46 -15.06
N VAL A 290 9.79 -13.53 -14.11
CA VAL A 290 8.60 -13.36 -13.26
C VAL A 290 7.37 -12.95 -14.10
N SER A 291 7.53 -12.00 -15.03
CA SER A 291 6.43 -11.61 -15.93
C SER A 291 5.95 -12.77 -16.81
N ASN A 292 6.88 -13.59 -17.34
CA ASN A 292 6.53 -14.80 -18.09
C ASN A 292 5.88 -15.87 -17.22
N LEU A 293 6.33 -16.05 -15.98
CA LEU A 293 5.71 -16.95 -15.00
C LEU A 293 4.27 -16.53 -14.71
N LEU A 294 4.04 -15.25 -14.41
CA LEU A 294 2.69 -14.73 -14.15
C LEU A 294 1.77 -14.87 -15.38
N ARG A 295 2.30 -14.62 -16.58
CA ARG A 295 1.52 -14.76 -17.82
C ARG A 295 1.20 -16.23 -18.13
N GLY A 296 2.22 -17.09 -18.15
CA GLY A 296 2.11 -18.48 -18.60
C GLY A 296 1.47 -19.42 -17.58
N HIS A 297 1.71 -19.20 -16.29
CA HIS A 297 1.22 -20.09 -15.22
C HIS A 297 0.12 -19.48 -14.36
N ALA A 298 0.11 -18.15 -14.17
CA ALA A 298 -0.92 -17.48 -13.39
C ALA A 298 -2.04 -16.84 -14.24
N PHE A 299 -1.97 -16.92 -15.58
CA PHE A 299 -2.94 -16.34 -16.52
C PHE A 299 -3.13 -14.81 -16.39
N VAL A 300 -2.09 -14.13 -15.90
CA VAL A 300 -2.08 -12.67 -15.75
C VAL A 300 -1.64 -12.04 -17.07
N ASP A 301 -2.58 -11.41 -17.77
CA ASP A 301 -2.30 -10.79 -19.07
C ASP A 301 -1.84 -9.33 -18.94
N HIS A 302 -2.26 -8.65 -17.87
CA HIS A 302 -1.97 -7.24 -17.60
C HIS A 302 -1.94 -6.94 -16.09
N THR A 303 -1.18 -5.95 -15.64
CA THR A 303 -1.12 -5.57 -14.20
C THR A 303 -2.42 -5.01 -13.64
N ASP A 304 -3.29 -4.43 -14.48
CA ASP A 304 -4.66 -4.01 -14.11
C ASP A 304 -5.51 -5.16 -13.53
N GLU A 305 -5.08 -6.41 -13.74
CA GLU A 305 -5.73 -7.58 -13.18
C GLU A 305 -5.34 -7.87 -11.74
N ILE A 306 -4.21 -7.33 -11.31
CA ILE A 306 -3.60 -7.54 -10.00
C ILE A 306 -4.11 -6.45 -9.06
N ASN A 307 -4.65 -6.84 -7.91
CA ASN A 307 -5.14 -5.90 -6.92
C ASN A 307 -3.99 -5.17 -6.21
N SER A 308 -2.95 -5.91 -5.80
CA SER A 308 -1.71 -5.32 -5.28
C SER A 308 -0.51 -5.89 -6.00
N ILE A 309 0.15 -5.03 -6.80
CA ILE A 309 1.36 -5.35 -7.55
C ILE A 309 2.53 -5.72 -6.63
N TYR A 310 2.50 -5.30 -5.36
CA TYR A 310 3.57 -5.59 -4.41
C TYR A 310 3.63 -7.04 -3.95
N ALA A 311 2.57 -7.83 -4.18
CA ALA A 311 2.65 -9.29 -4.02
C ALA A 311 3.64 -9.94 -4.99
N VAL A 312 4.07 -9.23 -6.04
CA VAL A 312 5.11 -9.71 -6.96
C VAL A 312 6.51 -9.56 -6.35
N ILE A 313 6.70 -8.72 -5.32
CA ILE A 313 8.02 -8.49 -4.71
C ILE A 313 8.61 -9.75 -4.04
N PRO A 314 7.88 -10.51 -3.19
CA PRO A 314 8.39 -11.77 -2.66
C PRO A 314 8.69 -12.81 -3.76
N ILE A 315 7.92 -12.81 -4.85
CA ILE A 315 8.16 -13.67 -6.01
C ILE A 315 9.46 -13.28 -6.71
N VAL A 316 9.71 -11.98 -6.89
CA VAL A 316 10.96 -11.46 -7.45
C VAL A 316 12.16 -11.85 -6.58
N ALA A 317 12.07 -11.67 -5.27
CA ALA A 317 13.11 -12.05 -4.33
C ALA A 317 13.40 -13.56 -4.36
N TYR A 318 12.36 -14.40 -4.39
CA TYR A 318 12.50 -15.85 -4.49
C TYR A 318 13.11 -16.28 -5.83
N CYS A 319 12.63 -15.75 -6.94
CA CYS A 319 13.18 -16.02 -8.27
C CYS A 319 14.64 -15.58 -8.38
N HIS A 320 15.04 -14.48 -7.72
CA HIS A 320 16.44 -14.08 -7.62
C HIS A 320 17.25 -15.10 -6.81
N ARG A 321 16.80 -15.48 -5.61
CA ARG A 321 17.44 -16.50 -4.73
C ARG A 321 17.66 -17.82 -5.48
N MET A 322 16.67 -18.26 -6.26
CA MET A 322 16.72 -19.51 -7.02
C MET A 322 17.36 -19.37 -8.40
N ASN A 323 17.94 -18.21 -8.73
CA ASN A 323 18.50 -17.90 -10.05
C ASN A 323 17.52 -18.22 -11.21
N CYS A 324 16.23 -18.01 -10.98
CA CYS A 324 15.13 -18.27 -11.90
C CYS A 324 15.09 -19.72 -12.43
N ASN A 325 15.48 -20.68 -11.58
CA ASN A 325 15.45 -22.11 -11.87
C ASN A 325 14.45 -22.82 -10.95
N LEU A 326 13.16 -22.46 -11.08
CA LEU A 326 12.08 -23.06 -10.31
C LEU A 326 11.57 -24.31 -11.03
N ASN A 327 11.29 -25.36 -10.27
CA ASN A 327 10.62 -26.55 -10.81
C ASN A 327 9.09 -26.31 -10.91
N GLN A 328 8.37 -27.25 -11.52
CA GLN A 328 6.92 -27.14 -11.71
C GLN A 328 6.15 -27.00 -10.39
N ASN A 329 6.56 -27.71 -9.34
CA ASN A 329 5.91 -27.66 -8.03
C ASN A 329 6.14 -26.29 -7.36
N ASP A 330 7.35 -25.73 -7.44
CA ASP A 330 7.66 -24.40 -6.93
C ASP A 330 6.80 -23.33 -7.62
N ILE A 331 6.69 -23.41 -8.96
CA ILE A 331 5.86 -22.48 -9.75
C ILE A 331 4.40 -22.57 -9.30
N GLN A 332 3.87 -23.78 -9.10
CA GLN A 332 2.50 -23.97 -8.66
C GLN A 332 2.25 -23.41 -7.25
N LYS A 333 3.20 -23.59 -6.32
CA LYS A 333 3.12 -23.00 -4.96
C LYS A 333 3.16 -21.47 -4.99
N VAL A 334 4.05 -20.89 -5.79
CA VAL A 334 4.12 -19.43 -6.04
C VAL A 334 2.79 -18.92 -6.57
N VAL A 335 2.22 -19.57 -7.59
CA VAL A 335 0.96 -19.18 -8.23
C VAL A 335 -0.21 -19.29 -7.25
N LYS A 336 -0.28 -20.39 -6.48
CA LYS A 336 -1.30 -20.62 -5.45
C LYS A 336 -1.25 -19.52 -4.39
N TRP A 337 -0.07 -19.24 -3.84
CA TRP A 337 0.12 -18.14 -2.90
C TRP A 337 -0.24 -16.78 -3.52
N PHE A 338 0.19 -16.52 -4.75
CA PHE A 338 -0.12 -15.29 -5.45
C PHE A 338 -1.64 -15.08 -5.50
N TYR A 339 -2.42 -16.07 -5.93
CA TYR A 339 -3.88 -15.98 -5.95
C TYR A 339 -4.50 -15.69 -4.58
N TYR A 340 -4.04 -16.38 -3.53
CA TYR A 340 -4.53 -16.12 -2.17
C TYR A 340 -4.14 -14.73 -1.65
N SER A 341 -2.92 -14.26 -1.95
CA SER A 341 -2.47 -12.91 -1.57
C SER A 341 -3.37 -11.81 -2.17
N GLN A 342 -3.86 -12.02 -3.41
CA GLN A 342 -4.73 -11.08 -4.11
C GLN A 342 -6.15 -11.12 -3.55
N VAL A 343 -6.77 -12.31 -3.49
CA VAL A 343 -8.17 -12.46 -3.07
C VAL A 343 -8.38 -12.12 -1.59
N ARG A 344 -7.36 -12.39 -0.76
CA ARG A 344 -7.35 -12.08 0.68
C ARG A 344 -6.71 -10.74 1.03
N ARG A 345 -6.38 -9.91 0.02
CA ARG A 345 -5.94 -8.52 0.19
C ARG A 345 -4.71 -8.36 1.10
N ARG A 346 -3.76 -9.30 1.05
CA ARG A 346 -2.59 -9.34 1.93
C ARG A 346 -1.91 -7.97 2.03
N TYR A 347 -1.61 -7.33 0.90
CA TYR A 347 -0.86 -6.07 0.81
C TYR A 347 -1.73 -4.81 0.63
N VAL A 348 -3.00 -4.83 1.03
CA VAL A 348 -3.86 -3.62 0.96
C VAL A 348 -3.57 -2.65 2.12
N SER A 349 -3.15 -3.17 3.27
CA SER A 349 -2.75 -2.40 4.44
C SER A 349 -1.39 -2.89 4.95
N GLN A 350 -0.67 -2.03 5.68
CA GLN A 350 0.62 -2.35 6.31
C GLN A 350 1.64 -2.95 5.32
N LEU A 351 1.67 -2.40 4.10
CA LEU A 351 2.53 -2.88 3.02
C LEU A 351 3.98 -3.12 3.48
N PRO A 352 4.66 -2.15 4.14
CA PRO A 352 6.07 -2.31 4.46
C PRO A 352 6.31 -3.44 5.48
N GLN A 353 5.52 -3.51 6.54
CA GLN A 353 5.66 -4.52 7.60
C GLN A 353 5.35 -5.93 7.10
N LYS A 354 4.32 -6.06 6.25
CA LYS A 354 3.99 -7.36 5.64
C LYS A 354 5.08 -7.83 4.68
N LEU A 355 5.69 -6.90 3.94
CA LEU A 355 6.84 -7.23 3.12
C LEU A 355 8.04 -7.63 3.98
N ASP A 356 8.33 -6.97 5.11
CA ASP A 356 9.40 -7.43 6.02
C ASP A 356 9.20 -8.88 6.45
N HIS A 357 8.01 -9.21 6.98
CA HIS A 357 7.69 -10.56 7.43
C HIS A 357 7.77 -11.57 6.27
N ASP A 358 7.10 -11.29 5.16
CA ASP A 358 7.02 -12.22 4.03
C ASP A 358 8.40 -12.43 3.37
N LEU A 359 9.25 -11.40 3.31
CA LEU A 359 10.60 -11.49 2.74
C LEU A 359 11.59 -12.22 3.67
N LYS A 360 11.45 -12.08 4.99
CA LYS A 360 12.18 -12.93 5.96
C LYS A 360 11.85 -14.40 5.73
N ILE A 361 10.59 -14.76 5.53
CA ILE A 361 10.17 -16.14 5.21
C ILE A 361 10.79 -16.59 3.88
N VAL A 362 10.72 -15.75 2.84
CA VAL A 362 11.32 -16.05 1.52
C VAL A 362 12.84 -16.24 1.61
N ALA A 363 13.52 -15.58 2.53
CA ALA A 363 14.96 -15.71 2.70
C ALA A 363 15.36 -16.96 3.50
N THR A 364 14.60 -17.32 4.53
CA THR A 364 15.00 -18.31 5.54
C THR A 364 14.38 -19.68 5.35
N SER A 365 13.13 -19.76 4.87
CA SER A 365 12.42 -21.03 4.72
C SER A 365 12.87 -21.81 3.49
N GLU A 366 12.85 -23.14 3.58
CA GLU A 366 13.04 -24.05 2.44
C GLU A 366 11.80 -24.12 1.53
N THR A 367 10.61 -23.96 2.12
CA THR A 367 9.31 -23.99 1.42
C THR A 367 8.54 -22.68 1.64
N PRO A 368 9.09 -21.53 1.20
CA PRO A 368 8.60 -20.23 1.63
C PRO A 368 7.14 -19.98 1.29
N PHE A 369 6.67 -20.41 0.12
CA PHE A 369 5.27 -20.19 -0.28
C PHE A 369 4.26 -21.10 0.42
N ASP A 370 4.70 -22.19 1.06
CA ASP A 370 3.83 -22.96 1.96
C ASP A 370 3.64 -22.18 3.26
N ARG A 371 4.73 -21.69 3.87
CA ARG A 371 4.67 -20.87 5.09
C ARG A 371 3.91 -19.57 4.86
N LEU A 372 4.13 -18.88 3.74
CA LEU A 372 3.38 -17.67 3.41
C LEU A 372 1.88 -17.93 3.21
N LEU A 373 1.49 -19.12 2.74
CA LEU A 373 0.07 -19.52 2.71
C LEU A 373 -0.48 -19.75 4.11
N ASP A 374 0.31 -20.34 5.01
CA ASP A 374 -0.07 -20.52 6.41
C ASP A 374 -0.25 -19.17 7.12
N VAL A 375 0.60 -18.18 6.87
CA VAL A 375 0.41 -16.79 7.37
C VAL A 375 -0.94 -16.22 6.93
N ILE A 376 -1.33 -16.40 5.65
CA ILE A 376 -2.64 -15.93 5.16
C ILE A 376 -3.79 -16.70 5.83
N ARG A 377 -3.60 -17.98 6.21
CA ARG A 377 -4.59 -18.77 6.95
C ARG A 377 -4.73 -18.28 8.38
N GLU A 378 -3.61 -18.02 9.05
CA GLU A 378 -3.52 -17.50 10.42
C GLU A 378 -4.23 -16.14 10.52
N ASP A 379 -3.93 -15.19 9.61
CA ASP A 379 -4.58 -13.87 9.50
C ASP A 379 -6.12 -13.95 9.38
N ARG A 380 -6.66 -15.12 9.00
CA ARG A 380 -8.08 -15.36 8.69
C ARG A 380 -8.76 -16.34 9.65
N GLY A 381 -8.11 -16.71 10.76
CA GLY A 381 -8.68 -17.64 11.73
C GLY A 381 -8.79 -19.08 11.21
N GLY A 382 -7.87 -19.49 10.33
CA GLY A 382 -7.68 -20.88 9.88
C GLY A 382 -8.39 -21.27 8.59
N ASN A 383 -9.33 -20.47 8.07
CA ASN A 383 -10.03 -20.78 6.81
C ASN A 383 -9.81 -19.71 5.73
N ILE A 384 -9.27 -20.14 4.59
CA ILE A 384 -9.03 -19.30 3.41
C ILE A 384 -9.94 -19.67 2.23
N ALA A 385 -10.78 -20.69 2.33
CA ALA A 385 -11.69 -21.13 1.27
C ALA A 385 -12.70 -20.04 0.91
N ILE A 386 -13.11 -20.02 -0.36
CA ILE A 386 -14.05 -19.04 -0.90
C ILE A 386 -15.47 -19.56 -0.71
N THR A 387 -16.32 -18.81 0.01
CA THR A 387 -17.73 -19.21 0.21
C THR A 387 -18.67 -18.53 -0.79
N PRO A 388 -19.84 -19.12 -1.11
CA PRO A 388 -20.86 -18.48 -1.94
C PRO A 388 -21.30 -17.11 -1.44
N ASP A 389 -21.29 -16.89 -0.12
CA ASP A 389 -21.75 -15.65 0.50
C ASP A 389 -20.81 -14.46 0.23
N GLU A 390 -19.52 -14.71 -0.01
CA GLU A 390 -18.55 -13.65 -0.35
C GLU A 390 -18.88 -12.94 -1.69
N PHE A 391 -19.69 -13.58 -2.55
CA PHE A 391 -20.13 -13.03 -3.81
C PHE A 391 -21.34 -12.09 -3.67
N VAL A 392 -22.13 -12.19 -2.60
CA VAL A 392 -23.41 -11.48 -2.47
C VAL A 392 -23.20 -9.97 -2.52
N GLY A 393 -23.75 -9.31 -3.55
CA GLY A 393 -23.62 -7.86 -3.76
C GLY A 393 -22.19 -7.38 -4.09
N SER A 394 -21.23 -8.30 -4.28
CA SER A 394 -19.84 -7.97 -4.62
C SER A 394 -19.73 -7.54 -6.08
N ALA A 395 -19.34 -6.28 -6.31
CA ALA A 395 -19.13 -5.74 -7.65
C ALA A 395 -17.78 -6.18 -8.27
N VAL A 396 -17.53 -5.80 -9.53
CA VAL A 396 -16.32 -6.17 -10.29
C VAL A 396 -15.00 -5.64 -9.71
N GLN A 397 -15.06 -4.65 -8.80
CA GLN A 397 -13.89 -4.14 -8.07
C GLN A 397 -13.46 -5.09 -6.94
N ASN A 398 -14.28 -6.08 -6.57
CA ASN A 398 -13.91 -7.06 -5.57
C ASN A 398 -12.76 -7.96 -6.11
N PRO A 399 -11.70 -8.23 -5.32
CA PRO A 399 -10.59 -9.09 -5.73
C PRO A 399 -10.99 -10.51 -6.19
N LEU A 400 -12.14 -11.02 -5.73
CA LEU A 400 -12.73 -12.27 -6.24
C LEU A 400 -12.95 -12.25 -7.75
N PHE A 401 -13.24 -11.09 -8.33
CA PHE A 401 -13.39 -10.95 -9.77
C PHE A 401 -12.07 -11.14 -10.52
N GLY A 402 -10.94 -10.70 -9.96
CA GLY A 402 -9.61 -10.96 -10.51
C GLY A 402 -9.32 -12.46 -10.57
N LEU A 403 -9.52 -13.15 -9.44
CA LEU A 403 -9.36 -14.59 -9.34
C LEU A 403 -10.28 -15.35 -10.30
N LEU A 404 -11.56 -14.95 -10.36
CA LEU A 404 -12.51 -15.52 -11.31
C LEU A 404 -12.01 -15.41 -12.75
N ARG A 405 -11.51 -14.25 -13.16
CA ARG A 405 -10.99 -14.07 -14.53
C ARG A 405 -9.82 -15.00 -14.82
N TRP A 406 -8.87 -15.18 -13.90
CA TRP A 406 -7.75 -16.12 -14.08
C TRP A 406 -8.23 -17.57 -14.16
N HIS A 407 -9.22 -17.95 -13.35
CA HIS A 407 -9.83 -19.28 -13.41
C HIS A 407 -10.55 -19.53 -14.74
N LEU A 408 -11.34 -18.58 -15.22
CA LEU A 408 -12.01 -18.73 -16.51
C LEU A 408 -11.00 -18.83 -17.66
N LYS A 409 -9.88 -18.08 -17.60
CA LYS A 409 -8.77 -18.22 -18.54
C LYS A 409 -8.12 -19.60 -18.48
N SER A 410 -7.87 -20.13 -17.29
CA SER A 410 -7.26 -21.47 -17.10
C SER A 410 -8.13 -22.59 -17.67
N ARG A 411 -9.46 -22.41 -17.65
CA ARG A 411 -10.42 -23.31 -18.28
C ARG A 411 -10.48 -23.18 -19.81
N GLY A 412 -9.75 -22.24 -20.42
CA GLY A 412 -9.81 -21.98 -21.85
C GLY A 412 -11.10 -21.29 -22.28
N ALA A 413 -11.70 -20.47 -21.41
CA ALA A 413 -12.93 -19.77 -21.72
C ALA A 413 -12.80 -18.88 -22.96
N LYS A 414 -13.93 -18.72 -23.65
CA LYS A 414 -14.07 -17.94 -24.87
C LYS A 414 -15.13 -16.88 -24.68
N CYS A 415 -15.01 -15.80 -25.45
CA CYS A 415 -16.04 -14.77 -25.52
C CYS A 415 -17.33 -15.37 -26.09
N LEU A 416 -18.43 -15.27 -25.34
CA LEU A 416 -19.71 -15.92 -25.65
C LEU A 416 -20.26 -15.61 -27.06
N THR A 417 -20.01 -14.40 -27.57
CA THR A 417 -20.50 -13.99 -28.90
C THR A 417 -19.51 -14.28 -30.03
N THR A 418 -18.21 -13.99 -29.84
CA THR A 418 -17.21 -14.07 -30.93
C THR A 418 -16.42 -15.37 -30.96
N GLY A 419 -16.37 -16.12 -29.86
CA GLY A 419 -15.67 -17.40 -29.77
C GLY A 419 -14.15 -17.27 -29.64
N VAL A 420 -13.67 -16.03 -29.58
CA VAL A 420 -12.26 -15.70 -29.36
C VAL A 420 -11.89 -16.04 -27.90
N SER A 421 -10.71 -16.64 -27.71
CA SER A 421 -10.15 -16.90 -26.37
C SER A 421 -10.11 -15.61 -25.55
N ILE A 422 -10.47 -15.69 -24.27
CA ILE A 422 -10.31 -14.54 -23.35
C ILE A 422 -8.89 -14.44 -22.78
N HIS A 423 -8.05 -15.45 -23.01
CA HIS A 423 -6.61 -15.40 -22.69
C HIS A 423 -5.83 -15.05 -23.96
N GLN A 424 -5.37 -13.80 -24.06
CA GLN A 424 -4.58 -13.28 -25.17
C GLN A 424 -3.64 -12.17 -24.68
N PRO A 425 -2.49 -11.94 -25.35
CA PRO A 425 -1.65 -10.76 -25.11
C PRO A 425 -2.46 -9.50 -25.46
N MET A 426 -2.97 -8.81 -24.45
CA MET A 426 -3.78 -7.61 -24.64
C MET A 426 -2.86 -6.39 -24.76
N GLY A 427 -2.84 -5.75 -25.92
CA GLY A 427 -2.26 -4.40 -26.06
C GLY A 427 -3.19 -3.35 -25.41
N GLU A 428 -2.69 -2.13 -25.18
CA GLU A 428 -3.45 -1.02 -24.54
C GLU A 428 -4.83 -0.76 -25.18
N LYS A 429 -5.00 -1.12 -26.46
CA LYS A 429 -6.21 -0.88 -27.27
C LYS A 429 -7.20 -2.05 -27.33
N TYR A 430 -6.87 -3.25 -26.83
CA TYR A 430 -7.77 -4.42 -26.85
C TYR A 430 -8.12 -4.84 -25.42
N LYS A 431 -9.16 -4.20 -24.86
CA LYS A 431 -9.63 -4.49 -23.50
C LYS A 431 -10.82 -5.44 -23.54
N LEU A 432 -10.79 -6.47 -22.70
CA LEU A 432 -11.99 -7.24 -22.38
C LEU A 432 -13.01 -6.32 -21.68
N GLU A 433 -14.27 -6.49 -22.03
CA GLU A 433 -15.39 -5.81 -21.38
C GLU A 433 -16.19 -6.83 -20.54
N TYR A 434 -16.79 -6.34 -19.46
CA TYR A 434 -17.51 -7.16 -18.49
C TYR A 434 -18.97 -6.75 -18.49
N ASP A 435 -19.77 -7.46 -19.28
CA ASP A 435 -21.18 -7.12 -19.44
C ASP A 435 -22.06 -7.96 -18.52
N HIS A 436 -23.22 -7.41 -18.15
CA HIS A 436 -24.21 -8.10 -17.34
C HIS A 436 -24.88 -9.24 -18.11
N ILE A 437 -24.83 -10.48 -17.65
CA ILE A 437 -25.56 -11.62 -18.25
C ILE A 437 -27.03 -11.27 -18.42
N PHE A 438 -27.67 -10.90 -17.31
CA PHE A 438 -28.98 -10.25 -17.32
C PHE A 438 -28.79 -8.75 -17.52
N ALA A 439 -29.18 -8.24 -18.70
CA ALA A 439 -28.98 -6.85 -19.05
C ALA A 439 -29.56 -5.91 -17.98
N PHE A 440 -28.76 -4.93 -17.54
CA PHE A 440 -29.15 -4.04 -16.45
C PHE A 440 -30.44 -3.25 -16.75
N ALA A 441 -30.71 -2.91 -18.02
CA ALA A 441 -31.97 -2.26 -18.42
C ALA A 441 -33.21 -3.11 -18.07
N ASN A 442 -33.13 -4.42 -18.29
CA ASN A 442 -34.22 -5.36 -18.01
C ASN A 442 -34.38 -5.54 -16.49
N LEU A 443 -33.27 -5.68 -15.77
CA LEU A 443 -33.27 -5.75 -14.30
C LEU A 443 -33.82 -4.47 -13.66
N LYS A 444 -33.47 -3.29 -14.20
CA LYS A 444 -33.99 -2.00 -13.73
C LYS A 444 -35.51 -1.95 -13.87
N ALA A 445 -36.05 -2.39 -15.01
CA ALA A 445 -37.50 -2.49 -15.22
C ALA A 445 -38.18 -3.47 -14.25
N ALA A 446 -37.48 -4.53 -13.84
CA ALA A 446 -37.92 -5.50 -12.83
C ALA A 446 -37.67 -5.07 -11.36
N GLY A 447 -37.32 -3.81 -11.10
CA GLY A 447 -37.19 -3.26 -9.75
C GLY A 447 -35.79 -3.41 -9.11
N TYR A 448 -34.75 -3.67 -9.91
CA TYR A 448 -33.35 -3.64 -9.46
C TYR A 448 -32.66 -2.29 -9.75
N GLY A 449 -33.46 -1.22 -9.80
CA GLY A 449 -32.99 0.16 -9.95
C GLY A 449 -32.35 0.72 -8.68
N GLN A 450 -31.79 1.94 -8.77
CA GLN A 450 -31.12 2.61 -7.65
C GLN A 450 -32.07 2.91 -6.47
N GLU A 451 -33.38 2.91 -6.73
CA GLU A 451 -34.44 3.04 -5.73
C GLU A 451 -34.39 1.94 -4.65
N ASN A 452 -33.89 0.74 -4.98
CA ASN A 452 -33.68 -0.35 -4.03
C ASN A 452 -32.21 -0.73 -3.97
N ARG A 453 -31.50 -0.20 -2.96
CA ARG A 453 -30.04 -0.38 -2.81
C ARG A 453 -29.62 -1.86 -2.76
N LEU A 454 -30.37 -2.72 -2.07
CA LEU A 454 -30.04 -4.15 -1.93
C LEU A 454 -30.16 -4.86 -3.29
N ARG A 455 -31.26 -4.65 -4.00
CA ARG A 455 -31.45 -5.23 -5.34
C ARG A 455 -30.50 -4.63 -6.37
N TYR A 456 -30.23 -3.32 -6.29
CA TYR A 456 -29.24 -2.69 -7.15
C TYR A 456 -27.85 -3.33 -6.99
N GLN A 457 -27.45 -3.67 -5.76
CA GLN A 457 -26.20 -4.40 -5.52
C GLN A 457 -26.20 -5.78 -6.16
N LEU A 458 -27.30 -6.54 -6.07
CA LEU A 458 -27.44 -7.83 -6.75
C LEU A 458 -27.31 -7.68 -8.28
N ALA A 459 -27.95 -6.66 -8.86
CA ALA A 459 -27.85 -6.39 -10.28
C ALA A 459 -26.41 -6.07 -10.74
N GLN A 460 -25.61 -5.41 -9.90
CA GLN A 460 -24.21 -5.10 -10.20
C GLN A 460 -23.22 -6.22 -9.83
N GLU A 461 -23.71 -7.28 -9.19
CA GLU A 461 -22.90 -8.38 -8.67
C GLU A 461 -22.04 -9.02 -9.76
N LEU A 462 -20.82 -9.39 -9.40
CA LEU A 462 -19.84 -9.96 -10.32
C LEU A 462 -20.27 -11.32 -10.89
N THR A 463 -21.16 -12.05 -10.19
CA THR A 463 -21.75 -13.31 -10.68
C THR A 463 -22.82 -13.08 -11.73
N ASN A 464 -23.26 -11.84 -11.96
CA ASN A 464 -24.05 -11.47 -13.13
C ASN A 464 -23.14 -11.01 -14.29
N ARG A 465 -21.82 -11.25 -14.27
CA ARG A 465 -20.92 -10.81 -15.35
C ARG A 465 -20.51 -11.94 -16.28
N ALA A 466 -20.44 -11.63 -17.56
CA ALA A 466 -19.76 -12.43 -18.57
C ALA A 466 -18.57 -11.64 -19.12
N ILE A 467 -17.48 -12.35 -19.40
CA ILE A 467 -16.29 -11.76 -20.01
C ILE A 467 -16.48 -11.80 -21.52
N LEU A 468 -16.51 -10.61 -22.13
CA LEU A 468 -16.77 -10.40 -23.54
C LEU A 468 -15.64 -9.59 -24.19
N THR A 469 -15.51 -9.71 -25.51
CA THR A 469 -14.76 -8.74 -26.31
C THR A 469 -15.58 -7.45 -26.43
N GLN A 470 -14.93 -6.31 -26.65
CA GLN A 470 -15.62 -5.03 -26.87
C GLN A 470 -16.65 -5.10 -28.02
N THR A 471 -16.34 -5.79 -29.12
CA THR A 471 -17.27 -6.02 -30.24
C THR A 471 -18.49 -6.84 -29.82
N ALA A 472 -18.28 -7.89 -29.00
CA ALA A 472 -19.35 -8.70 -28.46
C ALA A 472 -20.26 -7.92 -27.50
N ASN A 473 -19.70 -7.04 -26.68
CA ASN A 473 -20.50 -6.22 -25.77
C ASN A 473 -21.42 -5.26 -26.54
N ARG A 474 -20.87 -4.53 -27.52
CA ARG A 474 -21.64 -3.59 -28.36
C ARG A 474 -22.78 -4.25 -29.14
N SER A 475 -22.66 -5.54 -29.48
CA SER A 475 -23.66 -6.30 -30.24
C SER A 475 -24.73 -6.98 -29.37
N LYS A 476 -24.53 -7.06 -28.06
CA LYS A 476 -25.48 -7.69 -27.14
C LYS A 476 -26.64 -6.76 -26.77
N GLY A 477 -26.37 -5.52 -26.41
CA GLY A 477 -27.40 -4.53 -26.08
C GLY A 477 -28.37 -4.98 -24.97
N ALA A 478 -29.63 -4.57 -25.06
CA ALA A 478 -30.68 -4.90 -24.08
C ALA A 478 -31.43 -6.21 -24.40
N LYS A 479 -30.78 -7.18 -25.07
CA LYS A 479 -31.40 -8.46 -25.41
C LYS A 479 -31.92 -9.17 -24.16
N GLU A 480 -33.05 -9.84 -24.32
CA GLU A 480 -33.61 -10.73 -23.31
C GLU A 480 -32.62 -11.89 -23.04
N THR A 481 -32.48 -12.27 -21.77
CA THR A 481 -31.40 -13.15 -21.29
C THR A 481 -31.54 -14.56 -21.86
N GLU A 482 -32.74 -15.13 -21.85
CA GLU A 482 -33.00 -16.47 -22.39
C GLU A 482 -32.68 -16.54 -23.89
N ALA A 483 -33.14 -15.56 -24.67
CA ALA A 483 -32.85 -15.45 -26.09
C ALA A 483 -31.33 -15.32 -26.35
N TYR A 484 -30.63 -14.51 -25.54
CA TYR A 484 -29.19 -14.35 -25.65
C TYR A 484 -28.44 -15.65 -25.34
N LEU A 485 -28.70 -16.27 -24.17
CA LEU A 485 -27.99 -17.48 -23.74
C LEU A 485 -28.34 -18.69 -24.60
N SER A 486 -29.59 -18.80 -25.08
CA SER A 486 -29.98 -19.83 -26.07
C SER A 486 -29.20 -19.69 -27.37
N GLY A 487 -29.06 -18.46 -27.87
CA GLY A 487 -28.26 -18.18 -29.07
C GLY A 487 -26.78 -18.50 -28.87
N VAL A 488 -26.22 -18.23 -27.69
CA VAL A 488 -24.84 -18.62 -27.34
C VAL A 488 -24.70 -20.14 -27.31
N ALA A 489 -25.62 -20.85 -26.66
CA ALA A 489 -25.59 -22.32 -26.57
C ALA A 489 -25.66 -23.00 -27.94
N GLN A 490 -26.42 -22.44 -28.88
CA GLN A 490 -26.53 -22.93 -30.25
C GLN A 490 -25.27 -22.64 -31.08
N ASN A 491 -24.77 -21.40 -31.05
CA ASN A 491 -23.66 -20.96 -31.89
C ASN A 491 -22.29 -21.41 -31.36
N GLN A 492 -22.16 -21.58 -30.05
CA GLN A 492 -20.92 -21.95 -29.37
C GLN A 492 -21.18 -23.00 -28.27
N PRO A 493 -21.27 -24.28 -28.66
CA PRO A 493 -21.39 -25.37 -27.71
C PRO A 493 -20.27 -25.30 -26.65
N ASN A 494 -20.64 -25.47 -25.38
CA ASN A 494 -19.77 -25.42 -24.19
C ASN A 494 -19.29 -24.02 -23.72
N ALA A 495 -19.56 -22.94 -24.45
CA ALA A 495 -19.08 -21.60 -24.05
C ALA A 495 -19.64 -21.15 -22.68
N LEU A 496 -20.90 -21.49 -22.40
CA LEU A 496 -21.56 -21.21 -21.11
C LEU A 496 -20.87 -21.94 -19.95
N GLY A 497 -20.67 -23.25 -20.06
CA GLY A 497 -19.98 -24.06 -19.05
C GLY A 497 -18.51 -23.68 -18.83
N LEU A 498 -17.81 -23.17 -19.86
CA LEU A 498 -16.45 -22.64 -19.71
C LEU A 498 -16.40 -21.37 -18.85
N GLN A 499 -17.43 -20.51 -18.92
CA GLN A 499 -17.60 -19.35 -18.04
C GLN A 499 -18.45 -19.62 -16.78
N LEU A 500 -18.73 -20.89 -16.48
CA LEU A 500 -19.53 -21.33 -15.33
C LEU A 500 -20.90 -20.62 -15.27
N ILE A 501 -21.58 -20.54 -16.41
CA ILE A 501 -22.97 -20.08 -16.50
C ILE A 501 -23.87 -21.32 -16.45
N PRO A 502 -24.90 -21.38 -15.58
CA PRO A 502 -25.85 -22.49 -15.53
C PRO A 502 -26.55 -22.71 -16.88
N ASP A 503 -26.61 -23.96 -17.35
CA ASP A 503 -27.25 -24.34 -18.62
C ASP A 503 -28.77 -24.59 -18.50
N ASP A 504 -29.31 -24.53 -17.28
CA ASP A 504 -30.74 -24.67 -17.01
C ASP A 504 -31.51 -23.44 -17.48
N ARG A 505 -32.40 -23.64 -18.47
CA ARG A 505 -33.18 -22.56 -19.09
C ARG A 505 -34.19 -21.92 -18.15
N GLU A 506 -34.67 -22.64 -17.14
CA GLU A 506 -35.58 -22.04 -16.14
C GLU A 506 -34.86 -20.92 -15.39
N LEU A 507 -33.56 -21.05 -15.14
CA LEU A 507 -32.75 -20.03 -14.48
C LEU A 507 -32.49 -18.79 -15.34
N TRP A 508 -32.77 -18.83 -16.64
CA TRP A 508 -32.53 -17.69 -17.54
C TRP A 508 -33.67 -16.66 -17.51
N GLN A 509 -34.82 -17.04 -16.92
CA GLN A 509 -35.96 -16.16 -16.73
C GLN A 509 -35.68 -15.08 -15.68
N ILE A 510 -36.17 -13.86 -15.91
CA ILE A 510 -35.94 -12.73 -15.00
C ILE A 510 -36.54 -12.97 -13.61
N ASP A 511 -37.66 -13.70 -13.53
CA ASP A 511 -38.32 -14.06 -12.27
C ASP A 511 -37.45 -15.00 -11.41
N ASN A 512 -36.54 -15.75 -12.06
CA ASN A 512 -35.60 -16.66 -11.41
C ASN A 512 -34.21 -16.04 -11.21
N TYR A 513 -34.05 -14.72 -11.40
CA TYR A 513 -32.73 -14.06 -11.35
C TYR A 513 -31.97 -14.29 -10.04
N GLU A 514 -32.63 -14.18 -8.88
CA GLU A 514 -31.96 -14.42 -7.59
C GLU A 514 -31.55 -15.90 -7.43
N LEU A 515 -32.35 -16.82 -7.97
CA LEU A 515 -32.02 -18.26 -8.00
C LEU A 515 -30.85 -18.54 -8.94
N PHE A 516 -30.78 -17.87 -10.10
CA PHE A 516 -29.63 -17.91 -11.00
C PHE A 516 -28.35 -17.47 -10.29
N LEU A 517 -28.38 -16.33 -9.58
CA LEU A 517 -27.22 -15.85 -8.82
C LEU A 517 -26.81 -16.89 -7.77
N LYS A 518 -27.76 -17.42 -6.98
CA LYS A 518 -27.48 -18.44 -5.97
C LYS A 518 -26.81 -19.68 -6.56
N THR A 519 -27.35 -20.21 -7.66
CA THR A 519 -26.79 -21.39 -8.35
C THR A 519 -25.39 -21.10 -8.89
N ARG A 520 -25.22 -19.96 -9.56
CA ARG A 520 -23.92 -19.58 -10.14
C ARG A 520 -22.86 -19.32 -9.05
N ARG A 521 -23.22 -18.68 -7.92
CA ARG A 521 -22.31 -18.49 -6.78
C ARG A 521 -21.73 -19.81 -6.30
N LYS A 522 -22.57 -20.83 -6.11
CA LYS A 522 -22.13 -22.17 -5.68
C LYS A 522 -21.22 -22.82 -6.72
N MET A 523 -21.61 -22.81 -8.00
CA MET A 523 -20.76 -23.34 -9.07
C MET A 523 -19.38 -22.66 -9.13
N LEU A 524 -19.35 -21.34 -8.93
CA LEU A 524 -18.13 -20.54 -8.93
C LEU A 524 -17.27 -20.85 -7.71
N SER A 525 -17.81 -20.85 -6.50
CA SER A 525 -17.06 -21.15 -5.27
C SER A 525 -16.46 -22.56 -5.31
N ASP A 526 -17.28 -23.55 -5.67
CA ASP A 526 -16.86 -24.95 -5.70
C ASP A 526 -15.74 -25.15 -6.73
N SER A 527 -15.90 -24.57 -7.93
CA SER A 527 -14.89 -24.69 -8.99
C SER A 527 -13.61 -23.92 -8.68
N LEU A 528 -13.69 -22.75 -8.03
CA LEU A 528 -12.53 -21.96 -7.62
C LEU A 528 -11.73 -22.66 -6.53
N ASN A 529 -12.39 -23.17 -5.48
CA ASN A 529 -11.72 -23.89 -4.40
C ASN A 529 -11.05 -25.17 -4.93
N ALA A 530 -11.76 -25.96 -5.75
CA ALA A 530 -11.19 -27.16 -6.35
C ALA A 530 -9.97 -26.85 -7.22
N TRP A 531 -10.00 -25.74 -7.97
CA TRP A 531 -8.85 -25.30 -8.77
C TRP A 531 -7.66 -24.88 -7.89
N LEU A 532 -7.90 -24.04 -6.87
CA LEU A 532 -6.86 -23.57 -5.96
C LEU A 532 -6.23 -24.70 -5.13
N GLU A 533 -7.05 -25.66 -4.68
CA GLU A 533 -6.59 -26.85 -3.97
C GLU A 533 -5.73 -27.73 -4.89
N GLY A 534 -6.19 -27.97 -6.12
CA GLY A 534 -5.51 -28.79 -7.11
C GLY A 534 -4.24 -28.21 -7.74
N LEU A 535 -3.88 -26.94 -7.47
CA LEU A 535 -2.65 -26.33 -7.99
C LEU A 535 -1.39 -27.00 -7.43
N ALA A 536 -1.31 -27.19 -6.11
CA ALA A 536 -0.16 -27.76 -5.42
C ALA A 536 -0.56 -28.32 -4.05
N GLU A 537 0.03 -29.44 -3.65
CA GLU A 537 -0.01 -29.92 -2.27
C GLU A 537 0.85 -29.00 -1.38
N THR A 538 0.26 -28.52 -0.30
CA THR A 538 0.95 -27.72 0.73
C THR A 538 1.06 -28.56 1.98
N HIS A 539 2.25 -28.67 2.55
CA HIS A 539 2.44 -29.30 3.85
C HIS A 539 2.44 -28.22 4.94
N ALA A 540 1.70 -28.45 6.02
CA ALA A 540 1.74 -27.55 7.17
C ALA A 540 3.18 -27.52 7.70
N VAL A 541 3.83 -26.37 7.63
CA VAL A 541 5.19 -26.21 8.11
C VAL A 541 5.09 -25.90 9.60
N ALA A 542 5.37 -26.90 10.44
CA ALA A 542 5.49 -26.71 11.89
C ALA A 542 6.82 -25.99 12.20
N GLU A 543 6.95 -24.74 11.77
CA GLU A 543 8.04 -23.87 12.19
C GLU A 543 7.62 -23.13 13.47
N LYS A 544 8.55 -23.03 14.42
CA LYS A 544 8.35 -22.27 15.65
C LYS A 544 8.24 -20.79 15.27
N VAL A 545 7.17 -20.11 15.69
CA VAL A 545 7.03 -18.65 15.55
C VAL A 545 8.33 -17.98 16.01
N SER A 546 8.90 -17.14 15.15
CA SER A 546 10.13 -16.43 15.46
C SER A 546 9.86 -15.41 16.57
N LEU A 547 10.86 -15.13 17.39
CA LEU A 547 10.71 -14.20 18.50
C LEU A 547 10.35 -12.78 18.04
N ASP A 548 10.89 -12.34 16.90
CA ASP A 548 10.58 -11.05 16.30
C ASP A 548 9.10 -10.93 15.94
N ASP A 549 8.52 -11.99 15.37
CA ASP A 549 7.12 -12.02 14.98
C ASP A 549 6.21 -11.97 16.21
N MET A 550 6.57 -12.70 17.28
CA MET A 550 5.85 -12.66 18.57
C MET A 550 5.85 -11.25 19.18
N ILE A 551 6.95 -10.49 19.03
CA ILE A 551 7.05 -9.12 19.54
C ILE A 551 6.21 -8.16 18.68
N ALA A 552 6.24 -8.33 17.35
CA ALA A 552 5.50 -7.49 16.41
C ALA A 552 3.98 -7.66 16.50
N GLU A 553 3.50 -8.86 16.81
CA GLU A 553 2.07 -9.16 17.02
C GLU A 553 1.51 -8.54 18.32
N GLY A 554 2.38 -8.18 19.27
CA GLY A 554 2.01 -7.54 20.52
C GLY A 554 1.46 -8.51 21.58
N GLU A 555 1.09 -7.96 22.74
CA GLU A 555 0.52 -8.76 23.83
C GLU A 555 -0.86 -9.33 23.46
N ASN A 556 -1.06 -10.61 23.76
CA ASN A 556 -2.30 -11.33 23.50
C ASN A 556 -2.57 -12.36 24.62
N GLU A 557 -3.46 -13.33 24.35
CA GLU A 557 -3.81 -14.37 25.33
C GLU A 557 -2.67 -15.34 25.63
N GLU A 558 -1.70 -15.47 24.72
CA GLU A 558 -0.58 -16.41 24.82
C GLU A 558 0.77 -15.69 24.99
N VAL A 559 0.83 -14.36 24.85
CA VAL A 559 2.06 -13.57 24.94
C VAL A 559 1.88 -12.35 25.86
N GLU A 560 2.79 -12.16 26.81
CA GLU A 560 2.86 -10.98 27.70
C GLU A 560 4.26 -10.39 27.68
N PHE A 561 4.36 -9.07 27.66
CA PHE A 561 5.60 -8.31 27.75
C PHE A 561 5.77 -7.69 29.14
N LYS A 562 7.00 -7.73 29.65
CA LYS A 562 7.38 -7.00 30.86
C LYS A 562 8.73 -6.36 30.64
N GLN A 563 8.78 -5.05 30.83
CA GLN A 563 9.98 -4.28 30.52
C GLN A 563 11.16 -4.68 31.41
N THR A 564 10.91 -5.03 32.67
CA THR A 564 11.92 -5.45 33.66
C THR A 564 11.37 -6.53 34.58
N LEU A 565 12.24 -7.29 35.22
CA LEU A 565 11.88 -8.23 36.31
C LEU A 565 11.65 -7.48 37.62
N ARG A 566 12.55 -6.56 37.97
CA ARG A 566 12.60 -5.95 39.31
C ARG A 566 13.10 -4.51 39.35
N TRP A 567 13.42 -3.91 38.21
CA TRP A 567 13.92 -2.54 38.13
C TRP A 567 12.81 -1.55 37.77
N ASP A 568 12.51 -0.61 38.66
CA ASP A 568 11.56 0.46 38.38
C ASP A 568 12.25 1.57 37.59
N ILE A 569 11.86 1.73 36.32
CA ILE A 569 12.48 2.70 35.41
C ILE A 569 12.19 4.15 35.82
N LYS A 570 11.02 4.41 36.43
CA LYS A 570 10.65 5.77 36.84
C LYS A 570 11.39 6.19 38.10
N LEU A 571 11.56 5.26 39.04
CA LEU A 571 12.24 5.52 40.31
C LEU A 571 13.75 5.27 40.26
N GLY A 572 14.24 4.59 39.22
CA GLY A 572 15.66 4.25 39.06
C GLY A 572 16.20 3.34 40.17
N THR A 573 15.34 2.51 40.78
CA THR A 573 15.68 1.66 41.92
C THR A 573 15.01 0.30 41.84
N VAL A 574 15.44 -0.63 42.69
CA VAL A 574 14.85 -1.98 42.77
C VAL A 574 13.47 -1.92 43.41
N ASN A 575 12.47 -2.44 42.70
CA ASN A 575 11.10 -2.58 43.17
C ASN A 575 10.70 -4.06 43.21
N LYS A 576 10.58 -4.61 44.43
CA LYS A 576 10.19 -6.03 44.64
C LYS A 576 8.74 -6.32 44.26
N GLU A 577 7.88 -5.31 44.14
CA GLU A 577 6.50 -5.52 43.72
C GLU A 577 6.42 -6.02 42.26
N LEU A 578 7.39 -5.63 41.42
CA LEU A 578 7.50 -6.08 40.03
C LEU A 578 7.76 -7.59 39.94
N GLU A 579 8.57 -8.16 40.85
CA GLU A 579 8.78 -9.61 40.93
C GLU A 579 7.43 -10.33 41.17
N GLY A 580 6.57 -9.74 42.00
CA GLY A 580 5.22 -10.24 42.26
C GLY A 580 4.31 -10.18 41.03
N VAL A 581 4.45 -9.18 40.16
CA VAL A 581 3.73 -9.09 38.88
C VAL A 581 4.15 -10.22 37.95
N ILE A 582 5.44 -10.51 37.85
CA ILE A 582 5.97 -11.62 37.05
C ILE A 582 5.41 -12.95 37.54
N MET A 583 5.39 -13.17 38.86
CA MET A 583 4.79 -14.39 39.42
C MET A 583 3.29 -14.50 39.10
N LYS A 584 2.52 -13.41 39.21
CA LYS A 584 1.10 -13.39 38.82
C LYS A 584 0.88 -13.80 37.38
N THR A 585 1.71 -13.31 36.47
CA THR A 585 1.63 -13.68 35.04
C THR A 585 1.96 -15.16 34.83
N ILE A 586 3.00 -15.69 35.46
CA ILE A 586 3.35 -17.12 35.38
C ILE A 586 2.18 -17.99 35.86
N ALA A 587 1.55 -17.64 36.99
CA ALA A 587 0.38 -18.36 37.49
C ALA A 587 -0.82 -18.26 36.54
N ALA A 588 -1.07 -17.06 35.98
CA ALA A 588 -2.16 -16.84 35.04
C ALA A 588 -2.04 -17.70 33.77
N PHE A 589 -0.84 -17.78 33.19
CA PHE A 589 -0.58 -18.65 32.04
C PHE A 589 -0.67 -20.13 32.40
N ALA A 590 -0.09 -20.53 33.53
CA ALA A 590 -0.15 -21.92 33.98
C ALA A 590 -1.60 -22.37 34.25
N ASN A 591 -2.46 -21.47 34.73
CA ASN A 591 -3.87 -21.77 34.95
C ASN A 591 -4.73 -21.76 33.68
N ALA A 592 -4.25 -21.15 32.61
CA ALA A 592 -4.90 -21.09 31.30
C ALA A 592 -4.37 -22.19 30.37
N HIS A 593 -4.14 -21.91 29.08
CA HIS A 593 -3.65 -22.85 28.08
C HIS A 593 -2.11 -22.89 27.96
N GLY A 594 -1.40 -22.22 28.87
CA GLY A 594 0.02 -21.92 28.74
C GLY A 594 0.25 -20.55 28.08
N GLY A 595 1.51 -20.21 27.83
CA GLY A 595 1.88 -18.97 27.15
C GLY A 595 3.37 -18.65 27.27
N THR A 596 3.76 -17.50 26.73
CA THR A 596 5.12 -16.99 26.73
C THR A 596 5.16 -15.62 27.40
N LEU A 597 6.01 -15.46 28.40
CA LEU A 597 6.35 -14.19 29.00
C LEU A 597 7.72 -13.72 28.49
N LEU A 598 7.78 -12.52 27.93
CA LEU A 598 9.03 -11.87 27.52
C LEU A 598 9.39 -10.77 28.53
N ILE A 599 10.56 -10.90 29.15
CA ILE A 599 11.13 -9.92 30.09
C ILE A 599 12.27 -9.17 29.39
N GLY A 600 12.25 -7.85 29.43
CA GLY A 600 13.14 -6.99 28.65
C GLY A 600 12.46 -6.38 27.41
N VAL A 601 11.13 -6.50 27.30
CA VAL A 601 10.32 -5.92 26.23
C VAL A 601 9.26 -5.02 26.86
N ALA A 602 9.16 -3.78 26.40
CA ALA A 602 8.15 -2.83 26.88
C ALA A 602 6.77 -3.09 26.25
N ASP A 603 5.70 -2.57 26.85
CA ASP A 603 4.32 -2.77 26.39
C ASP A 603 4.07 -2.29 24.95
N ASN A 604 4.90 -1.37 24.44
CA ASN A 604 4.87 -0.87 23.06
C ASN A 604 5.69 -1.72 22.07
N GLY A 605 6.28 -2.84 22.52
CA GLY A 605 7.16 -3.70 21.73
C GLY A 605 8.63 -3.26 21.68
N GLU A 606 9.01 -2.17 22.35
CA GLU A 606 10.41 -1.71 22.38
C GLU A 606 11.31 -2.68 23.17
N ILE A 607 12.46 -3.04 22.58
CA ILE A 607 13.45 -3.90 23.22
C ILE A 607 14.25 -3.10 24.26
N ALA A 608 13.89 -3.26 25.53
CA ALA A 608 14.55 -2.62 26.66
C ALA A 608 15.83 -3.36 27.08
N GLY A 609 15.85 -4.69 26.97
CA GLY A 609 16.93 -5.57 27.42
C GLY A 609 16.97 -5.78 28.94
N LEU A 610 17.89 -6.62 29.41
CA LEU A 610 18.01 -7.02 30.83
C LEU A 610 19.10 -6.26 31.62
N ASP A 611 19.79 -5.30 31.02
CA ASP A 611 20.94 -4.62 31.63
C ASP A 611 20.67 -4.02 33.02
N ASN A 612 19.48 -3.44 33.21
CA ASN A 612 19.09 -2.85 34.49
C ASN A 612 18.82 -3.92 35.55
N ASP A 613 18.19 -5.04 35.16
CA ASP A 613 17.98 -6.16 36.07
C ASP A 613 19.30 -6.85 36.43
N TYR A 614 20.24 -6.96 35.48
CA TYR A 614 21.60 -7.46 35.71
C TYR A 614 22.37 -6.59 36.71
N LYS A 615 22.32 -5.26 36.55
CA LYS A 615 22.92 -4.31 37.49
C LYS A 615 22.35 -4.46 38.90
N SER A 616 21.03 -4.67 39.02
CA SER A 616 20.35 -4.84 40.30
C SER A 616 20.81 -6.08 41.11
N LEU A 617 21.41 -7.07 40.43
CA LEU A 617 21.91 -8.32 41.00
C LEU A 617 23.42 -8.25 41.27
N ASN A 618 23.91 -7.14 41.83
CA ASN A 618 25.32 -6.86 42.10
C ASN A 618 26.20 -6.93 40.83
N GLY A 619 25.73 -6.34 39.72
CA GLY A 619 26.42 -6.42 38.42
C GLY A 619 26.48 -7.86 37.89
N GLY A 620 25.40 -8.61 38.07
CA GLY A 620 25.29 -9.99 37.61
C GLY A 620 25.25 -10.11 36.09
N ASN A 621 25.44 -11.33 35.61
CA ASN A 621 25.22 -11.74 34.22
C ASN A 621 23.93 -12.58 34.13
N ARG A 622 23.64 -13.09 32.93
CA ARG A 622 22.56 -14.04 32.65
C ARG A 622 22.39 -15.13 33.71
N ASP A 623 23.47 -15.77 34.14
CA ASP A 623 23.41 -16.90 35.10
C ASP A 623 22.81 -16.48 36.46
N LYS A 624 23.21 -15.30 36.96
CA LYS A 624 22.67 -14.78 38.23
C LYS A 624 21.20 -14.39 38.10
N PHE A 625 20.82 -13.82 36.97
CA PHE A 625 19.41 -13.49 36.70
C PHE A 625 18.56 -14.76 36.61
N GLU A 626 19.01 -15.77 35.85
CA GLU A 626 18.31 -17.04 35.72
C GLU A 626 18.13 -17.72 37.08
N LEU A 627 19.19 -17.74 37.90
CA LEU A 627 19.15 -18.30 39.26
C LEU A 627 18.16 -17.55 40.16
N HIS A 628 18.16 -16.21 40.10
CA HIS A 628 17.22 -15.38 40.87
C HIS A 628 15.77 -15.65 40.46
N LEU A 629 15.48 -15.65 39.16
CA LEU A 629 14.14 -15.92 38.64
C LEU A 629 13.68 -17.35 38.97
N LYS A 630 14.55 -18.35 38.84
CA LYS A 630 14.26 -19.74 39.28
C LYS A 630 13.96 -19.80 40.77
N THR A 631 14.73 -19.10 41.60
CA THR A 631 14.52 -19.04 43.05
C THR A 631 13.15 -18.42 43.38
N LEU A 632 12.75 -17.36 42.69
CA LEU A 632 11.42 -16.75 42.84
C LEU A 632 10.30 -17.73 42.48
N ILE A 633 10.45 -18.45 41.35
CA ILE A 633 9.47 -19.45 40.91
C ILE A 633 9.37 -20.60 41.92
N ILE A 634 10.50 -21.12 42.42
CA ILE A 634 10.54 -22.19 43.43
C ILE A 634 9.86 -21.74 44.73
N ASN A 635 10.20 -20.54 45.22
CA ASN A 635 9.63 -20.02 46.46
C ASN A 635 8.12 -19.77 46.35
N THR A 636 7.62 -19.47 45.15
CA THR A 636 6.20 -19.15 44.92
C THR A 636 5.37 -20.40 44.62
N PHE A 637 5.86 -21.29 43.77
CA PHE A 637 5.10 -22.41 43.20
C PHE A 637 5.61 -23.80 43.59
N GLY A 638 6.77 -23.88 44.24
CA GLY A 638 7.43 -25.12 44.62
C GLY A 638 8.33 -25.72 43.53
N GLU A 639 9.23 -26.60 43.94
CA GLU A 639 10.25 -27.21 43.08
C GLU A 639 9.66 -28.02 41.91
N ALA A 640 8.59 -28.78 42.16
CA ALA A 640 7.96 -29.61 41.13
C ALA A 640 7.40 -28.77 39.97
N PHE A 641 6.81 -27.61 40.28
CA PHE A 641 6.33 -26.67 39.26
C PHE A 641 7.50 -26.08 38.49
N ALA A 642 8.50 -25.55 39.20
CA ALA A 642 9.69 -24.92 38.62
C ALA A 642 10.47 -25.86 37.68
N ALA A 643 10.48 -27.17 37.97
CA ALA A 643 11.17 -28.16 37.15
C ALA A 643 10.39 -28.60 35.89
N THR A 644 9.06 -28.48 35.88
CA THR A 644 8.23 -29.11 34.83
C THR A 644 7.42 -28.14 33.97
N LYS A 645 7.17 -26.91 34.44
CA LYS A 645 6.25 -25.98 33.78
C LYS A 645 6.93 -24.82 33.06
N PRO A 646 7.85 -24.05 33.68
CA PRO A 646 8.55 -22.99 32.99
C PRO A 646 9.81 -23.50 32.28
N LYS A 647 10.03 -23.06 31.03
CA LYS A 647 11.30 -23.20 30.31
C LYS A 647 11.87 -21.81 30.02
N LEU A 648 13.10 -21.57 30.46
CA LEU A 648 13.77 -20.28 30.28
C LEU A 648 14.73 -20.33 29.09
N ALA A 649 14.76 -19.26 28.31
CA ALA A 649 15.72 -19.00 27.26
C ALA A 649 16.13 -17.52 27.27
N PHE A 650 17.33 -17.23 26.78
CA PHE A 650 17.86 -15.87 26.70
C PHE A 650 18.28 -15.54 25.26
N PRO A 651 17.31 -15.21 24.41
CA PRO A 651 17.58 -14.78 23.04
C PRO A 651 18.08 -13.33 22.99
N GLU A 652 18.84 -13.01 21.94
CA GLU A 652 19.32 -11.66 21.64
C GLU A 652 18.46 -11.06 20.50
N VAL A 653 17.94 -9.85 20.71
CA VAL A 653 17.12 -9.09 19.76
C VAL A 653 17.65 -7.65 19.76
N ASP A 654 17.92 -7.08 18.58
CA ASP A 654 18.51 -5.73 18.43
C ASP A 654 19.76 -5.51 19.32
N GLU A 655 20.68 -6.48 19.33
CA GLU A 655 21.92 -6.48 20.14
C GLU A 655 21.69 -6.44 21.67
N LYS A 656 20.45 -6.69 22.13
CA LYS A 656 20.09 -6.73 23.54
C LYS A 656 19.56 -8.12 23.93
N GLU A 657 20.04 -8.64 25.04
CA GLU A 657 19.56 -9.90 25.60
C GLU A 657 18.22 -9.69 26.34
N ILE A 658 17.24 -10.54 26.05
CA ILE A 658 15.94 -10.58 26.76
C ILE A 658 15.74 -11.96 27.40
N CYS A 659 14.81 -12.09 28.35
CA CYS A 659 14.47 -13.40 28.95
C CYS A 659 13.12 -13.86 28.44
N ARG A 660 13.09 -15.01 27.78
CA ARG A 660 11.87 -15.70 27.39
C ARG A 660 11.56 -16.80 28.41
N VAL A 661 10.36 -16.75 28.98
CA VAL A 661 9.81 -17.80 29.84
C VAL A 661 8.62 -18.43 29.13
N GLU A 662 8.76 -19.66 28.65
CA GLU A 662 7.67 -20.46 28.11
C GLU A 662 7.02 -21.23 29.27
N ILE A 663 5.74 -21.00 29.52
CA ILE A 663 4.97 -21.61 30.61
C ILE A 663 4.01 -22.64 30.03
N LEU A 664 4.23 -23.90 30.37
CA LEU A 664 3.31 -24.99 30.02
C LEU A 664 2.07 -24.98 30.93
N PRO A 665 0.89 -25.37 30.41
CA PRO A 665 -0.31 -25.48 31.22
C PRO A 665 -0.10 -26.42 32.42
N ALA A 666 -0.62 -26.00 33.58
CA ALA A 666 -0.63 -26.82 34.77
C ALA A 666 -1.71 -27.91 34.67
N ASN A 667 -1.51 -29.01 35.40
CA ASN A 667 -2.48 -30.10 35.47
C ASN A 667 -3.38 -29.97 36.71
N LYS A 668 -3.12 -28.95 37.55
CA LYS A 668 -3.83 -28.64 38.78
C LYS A 668 -3.84 -27.11 38.93
N PRO A 669 -4.83 -26.51 39.59
CA PRO A 669 -4.88 -25.08 39.82
C PRO A 669 -3.67 -24.60 40.64
N ILE A 670 -3.06 -23.52 40.17
CA ILE A 670 -1.90 -22.85 40.79
C ILE A 670 -2.39 -21.59 41.51
N TYR A 671 -2.03 -21.48 42.79
CA TYR A 671 -2.36 -20.34 43.64
C TYR A 671 -1.11 -19.58 44.05
N ILE A 672 -1.23 -18.27 44.24
CA ILE A 672 -0.18 -17.42 44.81
C ILE A 672 -0.60 -16.99 46.21
N LYS A 673 0.29 -17.14 47.18
CA LYS A 673 0.11 -16.61 48.54
C LYS A 673 0.49 -15.15 48.59
N LEU A 674 -0.50 -14.27 48.77
CA LEU A 674 -0.28 -12.84 48.94
C LEU A 674 -0.84 -12.38 50.29
N ALA A 675 -0.08 -11.54 51.00
CA ALA A 675 -0.54 -10.91 52.23
C ALA A 675 -1.64 -9.89 51.89
N ASP A 676 -2.77 -9.97 52.59
CA ASP A 676 -3.82 -8.96 52.48
C ASP A 676 -3.43 -7.68 53.25
N LYS A 677 -4.20 -6.59 53.10
CA LYS A 677 -3.96 -5.30 53.79
C LYS A 677 -3.88 -5.42 55.33
N GLY A 678 -4.37 -6.52 55.91
CA GLY A 678 -4.28 -6.86 57.33
C GLY A 678 -3.16 -7.85 57.71
N GLY A 679 -2.26 -8.23 56.80
CA GLY A 679 -1.09 -9.09 57.08
C GLY A 679 -1.34 -10.60 57.04
N ALA A 680 -2.59 -11.06 56.88
CA ALA A 680 -2.90 -12.48 56.69
C ALA A 680 -2.64 -12.93 55.24
N ALA A 681 -1.90 -14.02 55.05
CA ALA A 681 -1.65 -14.59 53.73
C ALA A 681 -2.90 -15.31 53.20
N GLN A 682 -3.38 -14.93 52.01
CA GLN A 682 -4.48 -15.59 51.32
C GLN A 682 -4.00 -16.18 49.99
N ASP A 683 -4.54 -17.35 49.65
CA ASP A 683 -4.35 -17.99 48.36
C ASP A 683 -5.19 -17.26 47.30
N ARG A 684 -4.53 -16.73 46.26
CA ARG A 684 -5.17 -16.01 45.16
C ARG A 684 -4.98 -16.75 43.84
N PHE A 685 -6.07 -16.84 43.07
CA PHE A 685 -6.12 -17.56 41.80
C PHE A 685 -6.18 -16.56 40.65
N TYR A 686 -5.18 -16.61 39.76
CA TYR A 686 -5.09 -15.73 38.60
C TYR A 686 -5.26 -16.54 37.31
N VAL A 687 -6.00 -15.99 36.34
CA VAL A 687 -6.22 -16.58 35.02
C VAL A 687 -6.04 -15.50 33.95
N ARG A 688 -5.54 -15.91 32.78
CA ARG A 688 -5.39 -15.04 31.63
C ARG A 688 -6.74 -14.77 30.95
N ASN A 689 -7.04 -13.50 30.68
CA ASN A 689 -8.25 -13.09 29.95
C ASN A 689 -7.90 -11.93 29.00
N GLY A 690 -7.94 -12.21 27.69
CA GLY A 690 -7.39 -11.31 26.68
C GLY A 690 -5.92 -11.02 26.95
N ASN A 691 -5.55 -9.74 26.91
CA ASN A 691 -4.21 -9.27 27.22
C ASN A 691 -3.99 -8.94 28.72
N SER A 692 -4.80 -9.48 29.65
CA SER A 692 -4.66 -9.17 31.09
C SER A 692 -4.72 -10.38 32.01
N SER A 693 -3.94 -10.34 33.09
CA SER A 693 -3.96 -11.36 34.16
C SER A 693 -4.95 -10.93 35.27
N ARG A 694 -6.09 -11.62 35.39
CA ARG A 694 -7.16 -11.25 36.33
C ARG A 694 -7.27 -12.23 37.49
N GLU A 695 -7.54 -11.69 38.67
CA GLU A 695 -7.88 -12.49 39.85
C GLU A 695 -9.32 -13.00 39.74
N MET A 696 -9.50 -14.31 39.90
CA MET A 696 -10.82 -14.94 40.00
C MET A 696 -11.07 -15.37 41.44
N THR A 697 -12.26 -15.08 41.96
CA THR A 697 -12.63 -15.35 43.36
C THR A 697 -14.01 -15.99 43.45
N GLY A 698 -14.30 -16.65 44.58
CA GLY A 698 -15.60 -17.23 44.88
C GLY A 698 -16.08 -18.28 43.85
N ASP A 699 -17.38 -18.24 43.53
CA ASP A 699 -18.03 -19.21 42.65
C ASP A 699 -17.46 -19.23 41.23
N GLN A 700 -16.94 -18.11 40.73
CA GLN A 700 -16.34 -18.03 39.39
C GLN A 700 -15.07 -18.88 39.29
N ALA A 701 -14.20 -18.83 40.32
CA ALA A 701 -13.00 -19.65 40.36
C ALA A 701 -13.34 -21.13 40.46
N ILE A 702 -14.36 -21.50 41.25
CA ILE A 702 -14.79 -22.90 41.42
C ILE A 702 -15.31 -23.46 40.08
N THR A 703 -16.14 -22.70 39.37
CA THR A 703 -16.68 -23.11 38.05
C THR A 703 -15.55 -23.27 37.04
N TYR A 704 -14.66 -22.28 36.92
CA TYR A 704 -13.53 -22.34 35.99
C TYR A 704 -12.63 -23.54 36.28
N ILE A 705 -12.29 -23.79 37.54
CA ILE A 705 -11.40 -24.90 37.92
C ILE A 705 -12.02 -26.25 37.56
N LYS A 706 -13.35 -26.40 37.76
CA LYS A 706 -14.07 -27.62 37.37
C LYS A 706 -14.10 -27.83 35.86
N GLU A 707 -14.21 -26.76 35.07
CA GLU A 707 -14.25 -26.89 33.61
C GLU A 707 -12.86 -27.11 33.00
N ARG A 708 -11.80 -26.56 33.61
CA ARG A 708 -10.44 -26.58 33.05
C ARG A 708 -9.57 -27.75 33.50
N PHE A 709 -9.72 -28.23 34.74
CA PHE A 709 -8.79 -29.21 35.36
C PHE A 709 -9.42 -30.56 35.72
N VAL A 710 -10.73 -30.71 35.57
CA VAL A 710 -11.47 -31.97 35.75
C VAL A 710 -11.87 -32.47 34.37
#